data_AF-A0A7J3HDG7-F1
#
_entry.id   AF-A0A7J3HDG7-F1
#
_cell.length_a   1.000
_cell.length_b   1.000
_cell.length_c   1.000
_cell.angle_alpha   90.00
_cell.angle_beta   90.00
_cell.angle_gamma   90.00
#
_symmetry.space_group_name_H-M   'P 1'
#
loop_
_entity.id
_entity.type
_entity.pdbx_description
1 polymer ?
#
loop_
_entity_poly.entity_id
_entity_poly.type
_entity_poly.pdbx_seq_one_letter_code
_entity_poly.pdbx_strand_id
1 'polypeptide(L)'
;LRDVVERNKNLQKTRDALRIARVVVRRLWKSKSNALLITPSDIDLRDHEVRSLIITEDYRSFDNVIDKIINKTIKELPVPPEVSPEVYRDLAYRLALYVFLRTYVYKPHLEPMNVFPTKREVITATYDPLRYEAYEVSPKRVSELLDEISSGGVDYRVPHLYVKEGRYWVTTFLDINELIENEASKVEDSKALSHIMNEVRELYVKPYDVSKGGPAEARFLSSVPYILLRPEVIDFDDQKYVLVTVLEPVSGFRCREIVEGDIYKLIYYRASGNSVVPRRNKNTVTVMLSDDNDMWGRVKKEVKRLIACDNLRKTIERQYAEKTVAKILKEELSEMYNKIKKSFMLHLFNYFKYLVFPDHAEGVDVARCVPLEKSGKTLLEIAEVSLNNNGKTFEETSDFDILPYLIKGSKEWSDELRVGDVKKIFYENPAKPMVPSRFVSDLVMTGIRNLKIGLLRDEKVFFKEIEGLEKISEVLDSDVIIPWPKAVDALLKILERVEEIPSEGCVNRRYYTVIHEDGEIPLYELKTRRPHDYAYIFKDSKVVLRSERVCDTFELELMRKEVLVDLSGEFPNQVDVNVLVKRIGRFSSEVRLRVSEGTVEPASGVPDFEALWVLRTPSAPGEYTYFIEGLSEGVQPRRNVLKVRVVEKAMCSDKTPAVDTVCDSIVFSGSIPVDVLIEALRSLKKAVRGVKRVRKSSIKVLPYGESDKRSKLEVVAEDIKLEDLEAVSRSLKQVFGVVAGIMCESLVVYFEGGGVVEDVEELENLNKRISGCKASLAYCCRG
;
A
#
# COMPACT_ATOMS: atom_id res chain seq x y z
N LEU A 1 -6.88 66.32 -42.88
CA LEU A 1 -7.27 66.76 -44.24
C LEU A 1 -6.06 67.03 -45.14
N ARG A 2 -5.18 67.98 -44.80
CA ARG A 2 -3.96 68.27 -45.60
C ARG A 2 -3.16 67.01 -45.93
N ASP A 3 -2.82 66.22 -44.91
CA ASP A 3 -2.10 64.95 -45.11
C ASP A 3 -2.82 63.95 -46.03
N VAL A 4 -4.16 63.93 -45.97
CA VAL A 4 -4.98 63.03 -46.80
C VAL A 4 -4.89 63.45 -48.27
N VAL A 5 -5.12 64.73 -48.57
CA VAL A 5 -5.17 65.22 -49.94
C VAL A 5 -3.79 65.39 -50.59
N GLU A 6 -2.73 65.56 -49.78
CA GLU A 6 -1.36 65.66 -50.31
C GLU A 6 -0.76 64.28 -50.63
N ARG A 7 -1.18 63.23 -49.92
CA ARG A 7 -0.59 61.87 -50.05
C ARG A 7 -1.45 60.91 -50.86
N ASN A 8 -2.77 61.07 -50.85
CA ASN A 8 -3.65 60.28 -51.71
C ASN A 8 -3.54 60.78 -53.16
N LYS A 9 -2.85 60.02 -54.01
CA LYS A 9 -2.56 60.39 -55.40
C LYS A 9 -3.81 60.59 -56.28
N ASN A 10 -4.93 60.01 -55.86
CA ASN A 10 -6.21 60.11 -56.59
C ASN A 10 -7.00 61.37 -56.24
N LEU A 11 -6.53 62.20 -55.28
CA LEU A 11 -7.18 63.44 -54.88
C LEU A 11 -6.46 64.67 -55.45
N GLN A 12 -7.25 65.64 -55.91
CA GLN A 12 -6.79 66.94 -56.37
C GLN A 12 -6.65 67.91 -55.18
N LYS A 13 -5.54 67.77 -54.44
CA LYS A 13 -5.03 68.66 -53.36
C LYS A 13 -6.10 69.64 -52.82
N THR A 14 -6.05 70.90 -53.25
CA THR A 14 -6.90 71.98 -52.72
C THR A 14 -8.38 71.83 -53.09
N ARG A 15 -8.70 71.33 -54.30
CA ARG A 15 -10.08 71.21 -54.78
C ARG A 15 -10.85 70.20 -53.94
N ASP A 16 -10.27 69.02 -53.74
CA ASP A 16 -10.93 67.96 -53.00
C ASP A 16 -10.91 68.21 -51.49
N ALA A 17 -9.89 68.92 -50.97
CA ALA A 17 -9.92 69.40 -49.58
C ALA A 17 -11.12 70.30 -49.31
N LEU A 18 -11.38 71.28 -50.19
CA LEU A 18 -12.55 72.17 -50.07
C LEU A 18 -13.86 71.41 -50.24
N ARG A 19 -13.92 70.43 -51.15
CA ARG A 19 -15.11 69.59 -51.35
C ARG A 19 -15.43 68.78 -50.09
N ILE A 20 -14.45 68.07 -49.54
CA ILE A 20 -14.62 67.26 -48.31
C ILE A 20 -15.00 68.17 -47.14
N ALA A 21 -14.27 69.27 -46.92
CA ALA A 21 -14.56 70.22 -45.85
C ALA A 21 -15.99 70.78 -45.96
N ARG A 22 -16.44 71.15 -47.17
CA ARG A 22 -17.80 71.64 -47.41
C ARG A 22 -18.85 70.59 -47.03
N VAL A 23 -18.65 69.32 -47.36
CA VAL A 23 -19.60 68.25 -47.00
C VAL A 23 -19.62 68.02 -45.48
N VAL A 24 -18.44 67.91 -44.85
CA VAL A 24 -18.31 67.71 -43.40
C VAL A 24 -18.93 68.87 -42.62
N VAL A 25 -18.58 70.12 -42.92
CA VAL A 25 -19.11 71.31 -42.22
C VAL A 25 -20.63 71.44 -42.40
N ARG A 26 -21.15 71.20 -43.61
CA ARG A 26 -22.61 71.22 -43.85
C ARG A 26 -23.34 70.18 -43.01
N ARG A 27 -22.73 69.03 -42.76
CA ARG A 27 -23.32 67.98 -41.93
C ARG A 27 -23.29 68.33 -40.47
N LEU A 28 -22.15 68.79 -39.95
CA LEU A 28 -22.05 69.27 -38.57
C LEU A 28 -23.07 70.39 -38.29
N TRP A 29 -23.29 71.27 -39.27
CA TRP A 29 -24.33 72.30 -39.20
C TRP A 29 -25.74 71.71 -39.18
N LYS A 30 -26.04 70.76 -40.06
CA LYS A 30 -27.36 70.10 -40.14
C LYS A 30 -27.68 69.23 -38.92
N SER A 31 -26.67 68.58 -38.34
CA SER A 31 -26.83 67.69 -37.18
C SER A 31 -27.02 68.45 -35.87
N LYS A 32 -27.01 69.81 -35.91
CA LYS A 32 -27.02 70.68 -34.72
C LYS A 32 -25.99 70.22 -33.68
N SER A 33 -24.79 69.84 -34.14
CA SER A 33 -23.73 69.35 -33.24
C SER A 33 -23.31 70.48 -32.31
N ASN A 34 -23.44 70.29 -31.00
CA ASN A 34 -22.94 71.21 -29.96
C ASN A 34 -21.40 71.13 -29.79
N ALA A 35 -20.66 70.89 -30.88
CA ALA A 35 -19.20 70.77 -30.82
C ALA A 35 -18.57 72.18 -30.73
N LEU A 36 -17.63 72.36 -29.81
CA LEU A 36 -16.89 73.62 -29.70
C LEU A 36 -15.81 73.70 -30.78
N LEU A 37 -15.21 72.56 -31.11
CA LEU A 37 -14.15 72.43 -32.10
C LEU A 37 -14.54 71.44 -33.20
N ILE A 38 -14.16 71.78 -34.44
CA ILE A 38 -14.16 70.81 -35.54
C ILE A 38 -12.83 70.05 -35.49
N THR A 39 -12.90 68.79 -35.10
CA THR A 39 -11.75 67.89 -34.96
C THR A 39 -11.58 67.02 -36.20
N PRO A 40 -10.38 66.43 -36.44
CA PRO A 40 -10.21 65.44 -37.50
C PRO A 40 -11.17 64.25 -37.42
N SER A 41 -11.60 63.88 -36.20
CA SER A 41 -12.57 62.79 -35.98
C SER A 41 -13.99 63.10 -36.44
N ASP A 42 -14.28 64.35 -36.82
CA ASP A 42 -15.56 64.76 -37.39
C ASP A 42 -15.67 64.48 -38.90
N ILE A 43 -14.59 63.99 -39.54
CA ILE A 43 -14.63 63.42 -40.90
C ILE A 43 -15.21 62.00 -40.81
N ASP A 44 -16.51 61.92 -40.61
CA ASP A 44 -17.19 60.67 -40.29
C ASP A 44 -17.36 59.75 -41.51
N LEU A 45 -16.68 58.59 -41.48
CA LEU A 45 -16.73 57.57 -42.52
C LEU A 45 -17.91 56.60 -42.39
N ARG A 46 -18.76 56.72 -41.36
CA ARG A 46 -20.07 56.03 -41.32
C ARG A 46 -20.97 56.53 -42.44
N ASP A 47 -20.72 57.76 -42.88
CA ASP A 47 -21.45 58.31 -44.00
C ASP A 47 -20.78 58.00 -45.33
N HIS A 48 -21.55 57.31 -46.18
CA HIS A 48 -21.12 56.84 -47.48
C HIS A 48 -20.64 57.96 -48.42
N GLU A 49 -21.22 59.16 -48.37
CA GLU A 49 -20.79 60.28 -49.22
C GLU A 49 -19.37 60.73 -48.82
N VAL A 50 -19.10 60.89 -47.52
CA VAL A 50 -17.76 61.29 -47.04
C VAL A 50 -16.76 60.16 -47.25
N ARG A 51 -17.15 58.92 -46.95
CA ARG A 51 -16.31 57.74 -47.17
C ARG A 51 -15.88 57.61 -48.63
N SER A 52 -16.80 57.79 -49.58
CA SER A 52 -16.49 57.74 -51.02
C SER A 52 -15.55 58.85 -51.51
N LEU A 53 -15.47 59.97 -50.79
CA LEU A 53 -14.53 61.07 -51.08
C LEU A 53 -13.14 60.85 -50.47
N ILE A 54 -13.05 60.04 -49.41
CA ILE A 54 -11.81 59.76 -48.68
C ILE A 54 -11.12 58.51 -49.21
N ILE A 55 -11.88 57.41 -49.36
CA ILE A 55 -11.37 56.11 -49.82
C ILE A 55 -11.49 56.04 -51.35
N THR A 56 -10.40 56.41 -52.02
CA THR A 56 -10.29 56.38 -53.48
C THR A 56 -9.89 54.99 -54.00
N GLU A 57 -9.84 54.81 -55.32
CA GLU A 57 -9.61 53.50 -55.98
C GLU A 57 -8.37 52.75 -55.46
N ASP A 58 -7.24 53.45 -55.31
CA ASP A 58 -5.97 52.91 -54.79
C ASP A 58 -6.03 52.41 -53.33
N TYR A 59 -7.08 52.76 -52.59
CA TYR A 59 -7.24 52.47 -51.16
C TYR A 59 -8.50 51.65 -50.87
N ARG A 60 -9.17 51.07 -51.89
CA ARG A 60 -10.37 50.24 -51.73
C ARG A 60 -10.21 49.07 -50.74
N SER A 61 -9.00 48.56 -50.55
CA SER A 61 -8.72 47.50 -49.56
C SER A 61 -9.04 47.93 -48.11
N PHE A 62 -9.03 49.22 -47.82
CA PHE A 62 -9.37 49.77 -46.50
C PHE A 62 -10.87 49.96 -46.28
N ASP A 63 -11.69 49.75 -47.31
CA ASP A 63 -13.14 49.87 -47.19
C ASP A 63 -13.68 48.80 -46.23
N ASN A 64 -13.30 47.54 -46.43
CA ASN A 64 -13.59 46.43 -45.52
C ASN A 64 -13.03 46.66 -44.10
N VAL A 65 -11.87 47.32 -43.99
CA VAL A 65 -11.25 47.63 -42.69
C VAL A 65 -12.13 48.61 -41.91
N ILE A 66 -12.63 49.66 -42.58
CA ILE A 66 -13.57 50.62 -41.97
C ILE A 66 -14.86 49.93 -41.56
N ASP A 67 -15.42 49.04 -42.37
CA ASP A 67 -16.64 48.31 -41.99
C ASP A 67 -16.44 47.46 -40.74
N LYS A 68 -15.28 46.81 -40.60
CA LYS A 68 -14.93 46.07 -39.39
C LYS A 68 -14.75 46.98 -38.18
N ILE A 69 -14.07 48.13 -38.34
CA ILE A 69 -13.93 49.12 -37.26
C ILE A 69 -15.31 49.60 -36.81
N ILE A 70 -16.18 50.00 -37.74
CA ILE A 70 -17.54 50.48 -37.48
C ILE A 70 -18.37 49.40 -36.77
N ASN A 71 -18.40 48.17 -37.29
CA ASN A 71 -19.17 47.09 -36.70
C ASN A 71 -18.68 46.77 -35.28
N LYS A 72 -17.35 46.69 -35.07
CA LYS A 72 -16.79 46.41 -33.75
C LYS A 72 -17.15 47.51 -32.75
N THR A 73 -16.87 48.77 -33.07
CA THR A 73 -17.03 49.87 -32.11
C THR A 73 -18.50 50.16 -31.81
N ILE A 74 -19.39 50.06 -32.80
CA ILE A 74 -20.80 50.46 -32.64
C ILE A 74 -21.68 49.32 -32.12
N LYS A 75 -21.41 48.06 -32.50
CA LYS A 75 -22.32 46.94 -32.19
C LYS A 75 -21.77 46.03 -31.12
N GLU A 76 -20.49 45.68 -31.22
CA GLU A 76 -19.90 44.56 -30.47
C GLU A 76 -19.14 44.99 -29.22
N LEU A 77 -18.65 46.23 -29.16
CA LEU A 77 -17.79 46.69 -28.07
C LEU A 77 -18.53 46.58 -26.72
N PRO A 78 -17.99 45.82 -25.75
CA PRO A 78 -18.53 45.76 -24.40
C PRO A 78 -18.45 47.14 -23.74
N VAL A 79 -19.51 47.51 -23.01
CA VAL A 79 -19.62 48.83 -22.37
C VAL A 79 -19.64 48.62 -20.86
N PRO A 80 -18.81 49.36 -20.09
CA PRO A 80 -18.91 49.38 -18.63
C PRO A 80 -20.29 49.85 -18.17
N PRO A 81 -20.86 49.27 -17.10
CA PRO A 81 -22.21 49.61 -16.64
C PRO A 81 -22.34 51.06 -16.17
N GLU A 82 -21.23 51.74 -15.87
CA GLU A 82 -21.21 53.12 -15.38
C GLU A 82 -21.27 54.18 -16.51
N VAL A 83 -21.28 53.79 -17.79
CA VAL A 83 -21.18 54.73 -18.92
C VAL A 83 -22.27 54.48 -19.94
N SER A 84 -22.79 55.54 -20.55
CA SER A 84 -23.73 55.43 -21.68
C SER A 84 -23.11 54.63 -22.84
N PRO A 85 -23.77 53.54 -23.30
CA PRO A 85 -23.28 52.73 -24.42
C PRO A 85 -23.04 53.52 -25.70
N GLU A 86 -23.94 54.44 -26.03
CA GLU A 86 -23.87 55.24 -27.25
C GLU A 86 -22.65 56.16 -27.25
N VAL A 87 -22.38 56.78 -26.10
CA VAL A 87 -21.26 57.69 -25.87
C VAL A 87 -19.92 56.95 -25.94
N TYR A 88 -19.81 55.86 -25.19
CA TYR A 88 -18.56 55.09 -25.10
C TYR A 88 -18.15 54.51 -26.47
N ARG A 89 -19.14 54.04 -27.23
CA ARG A 89 -18.95 53.47 -28.57
C ARG A 89 -18.63 54.53 -29.62
N ASP A 90 -19.28 55.70 -29.58
CA ASP A 90 -18.95 56.82 -30.49
C ASP A 90 -17.53 57.34 -30.23
N LEU A 91 -17.12 57.45 -28.96
CA LEU A 91 -15.75 57.84 -28.61
C LEU A 91 -14.72 56.81 -29.09
N ALA A 92 -14.98 55.51 -28.88
CA ALA A 92 -14.11 54.44 -29.38
C ALA A 92 -13.95 54.49 -30.90
N TYR A 93 -15.06 54.70 -31.62
CA TYR A 93 -15.04 54.90 -33.08
C TYR A 93 -14.21 56.11 -33.48
N ARG A 94 -14.37 57.26 -32.82
CA ARG A 94 -13.62 58.49 -33.14
C ARG A 94 -12.12 58.34 -32.92
N LEU A 95 -11.71 57.65 -31.84
CA LEU A 95 -10.31 57.33 -31.58
C LEU A 95 -9.72 56.47 -32.71
N ALA A 96 -10.39 55.36 -33.06
CA ALA A 96 -9.97 54.49 -34.14
C ALA A 96 -9.96 55.21 -35.50
N LEU A 97 -10.97 56.03 -35.76
CA LEU A 97 -11.12 56.82 -36.98
C LEU A 97 -9.98 57.82 -37.15
N TYR A 98 -9.57 58.50 -36.08
CA TYR A 98 -8.42 59.41 -36.16
C TYR A 98 -7.15 58.67 -36.58
N VAL A 99 -6.88 57.53 -35.95
CA VAL A 99 -5.72 56.68 -36.30
C VAL A 99 -5.82 56.23 -37.75
N PHE A 100 -7.00 55.78 -38.19
CA PHE A 100 -7.24 55.41 -39.58
C PHE A 100 -6.90 56.56 -40.54
N LEU A 101 -7.55 57.73 -40.36
CA LEU A 101 -7.39 58.90 -41.24
C LEU A 101 -5.95 59.38 -41.32
N ARG A 102 -5.18 59.21 -40.24
CA ARG A 102 -3.77 59.59 -40.20
C ARG A 102 -2.86 58.59 -40.91
N THR A 103 -3.23 57.31 -40.96
CA THR A 103 -2.30 56.23 -41.34
C THR A 103 -2.64 55.53 -42.67
N TYR A 104 -3.90 55.44 -43.07
CA TYR A 104 -4.30 54.65 -44.26
C TYR A 104 -3.59 55.10 -45.56
N VAL A 105 -3.32 56.40 -45.70
CA VAL A 105 -2.65 56.97 -46.88
C VAL A 105 -1.24 56.44 -47.11
N TYR A 106 -0.59 55.92 -46.06
CA TYR A 106 0.74 55.32 -46.12
C TYR A 106 0.73 53.84 -46.50
N LYS A 107 -0.46 53.24 -46.70
CA LYS A 107 -0.66 51.79 -46.87
C LYS A 107 0.16 50.99 -45.84
N PRO A 108 -0.07 51.20 -44.53
CA PRO A 108 0.78 50.65 -43.47
C PRO A 108 0.88 49.13 -43.52
N HIS A 109 2.08 48.62 -43.25
CA HIS A 109 2.34 47.18 -43.07
C HIS A 109 2.26 46.87 -41.56
N LEU A 110 3.05 45.91 -41.05
CA LEU A 110 3.07 45.52 -39.63
C LEU A 110 4.12 46.27 -38.78
N GLU A 111 4.91 47.16 -39.37
CA GLU A 111 5.93 47.95 -38.66
C GLU A 111 5.50 49.41 -38.44
N PRO A 112 5.85 50.00 -37.29
CA PRO A 112 5.54 51.40 -37.01
C PRO A 112 6.40 52.34 -37.85
N MET A 113 5.80 53.40 -38.38
CA MET A 113 6.51 54.51 -38.99
C MET A 113 6.54 55.71 -38.06
N ASN A 114 7.62 56.50 -38.10
CA ASN A 114 7.77 57.73 -37.29
C ASN A 114 6.67 58.78 -37.52
N VAL A 115 5.95 58.68 -38.65
CA VAL A 115 4.84 59.56 -39.02
C VAL A 115 3.49 59.14 -38.42
N PHE A 116 3.40 57.95 -37.82
CA PHE A 116 2.18 57.46 -37.20
C PHE A 116 1.90 58.15 -35.87
N PRO A 117 0.63 58.37 -35.51
CA PRO A 117 0.28 59.13 -34.32
C PRO A 117 0.71 58.40 -33.03
N THR A 118 1.18 59.19 -32.07
CA THR A 118 1.41 58.78 -30.68
C THR A 118 0.12 58.83 -29.87
N LYS A 119 0.11 58.19 -28.71
CA LYS A 119 -1.05 58.19 -27.79
C LYS A 119 -1.57 59.61 -27.50
N ARG A 120 -0.66 60.53 -27.21
CA ARG A 120 -0.98 61.93 -26.92
C ARG A 120 -1.65 62.62 -28.11
N GLU A 121 -1.12 62.41 -29.32
CA GLU A 121 -1.68 62.98 -30.54
C GLU A 121 -3.10 62.45 -30.82
N VAL A 122 -3.33 61.15 -30.63
CA VAL A 122 -4.67 60.55 -30.79
C VAL A 122 -5.67 61.20 -29.83
N ILE A 123 -5.37 61.23 -28.53
CA ILE A 123 -6.29 61.75 -27.51
C ILE A 123 -6.55 63.25 -27.71
N THR A 124 -5.51 64.04 -28.01
CA THR A 124 -5.67 65.49 -28.21
C THR A 124 -6.43 65.80 -29.50
N ALA A 125 -6.26 65.00 -30.56
CA ALA A 125 -6.96 65.23 -31.82
C ALA A 125 -8.44 64.83 -31.79
N THR A 126 -8.87 64.02 -30.82
CA THR A 126 -10.30 63.70 -30.60
C THR A 126 -10.96 64.55 -29.51
N TYR A 127 -10.19 65.37 -28.80
CA TYR A 127 -10.68 66.18 -27.69
C TYR A 127 -11.56 67.34 -28.16
N ASP A 128 -12.81 67.35 -27.68
CA ASP A 128 -13.71 68.49 -27.75
C ASP A 128 -14.32 68.70 -26.35
N PRO A 129 -14.14 69.88 -25.71
CA PRO A 129 -14.56 70.10 -24.32
C PRO A 129 -16.04 69.84 -24.07
N LEU A 130 -16.92 70.39 -24.92
CA LEU A 130 -18.37 70.23 -24.76
C LEU A 130 -18.79 68.78 -24.96
N ARG A 131 -18.16 68.08 -25.91
CA ARG A 131 -18.39 66.66 -26.12
C ARG A 131 -17.91 65.82 -24.95
N TYR A 132 -16.72 66.07 -24.38
CA TYR A 132 -16.19 65.28 -23.27
C TYR A 132 -16.98 65.52 -21.97
N GLU A 133 -17.45 66.76 -21.76
CA GLU A 133 -18.37 67.11 -20.69
C GLU A 133 -19.73 66.43 -20.88
N ALA A 134 -20.32 66.51 -22.08
CA ALA A 134 -21.56 65.80 -22.41
C ALA A 134 -21.42 64.27 -22.34
N TYR A 135 -20.20 63.75 -22.46
CA TYR A 135 -19.90 62.34 -22.35
C TYR A 135 -19.61 61.89 -20.92
N GLU A 136 -19.41 62.83 -19.99
CA GLU A 136 -19.00 62.57 -18.60
C GLU A 136 -17.70 61.72 -18.51
N VAL A 137 -16.82 61.80 -19.53
CA VAL A 137 -15.60 60.98 -19.62
C VAL A 137 -14.36 61.81 -19.30
N SER A 138 -13.57 61.36 -18.32
CA SER A 138 -12.28 61.99 -17.99
C SER A 138 -11.20 61.72 -19.05
N PRO A 139 -10.20 62.61 -19.22
CA PRO A 139 -9.06 62.35 -20.12
C PRO A 139 -8.32 61.03 -19.82
N LYS A 140 -8.25 60.64 -18.55
CA LYS A 140 -7.69 59.34 -18.14
C LYS A 140 -8.48 58.17 -18.73
N ARG A 141 -9.81 58.24 -18.69
CA ARG A 141 -10.67 57.18 -19.24
C ARG A 141 -10.59 57.08 -20.76
N VAL A 142 -10.41 58.20 -21.46
CA VAL A 142 -10.14 58.18 -22.92
C VAL A 142 -8.80 57.51 -23.24
N SER A 143 -7.79 57.78 -22.41
CA SER A 143 -6.47 57.15 -22.50
C SER A 143 -6.54 55.63 -22.28
N GLU A 144 -7.34 55.18 -21.32
CA GLU A 144 -7.61 53.76 -21.07
C GLU A 144 -8.39 53.11 -22.22
N LEU A 145 -9.42 53.78 -22.72
CA LEU A 145 -10.21 53.29 -23.85
C LEU A 145 -9.35 53.09 -25.10
N LEU A 146 -8.42 54.01 -25.40
CA LEU A 146 -7.50 53.86 -26.51
C LEU A 146 -6.60 52.63 -26.33
N ASP A 147 -6.13 52.35 -25.12
CA ASP A 147 -5.36 51.14 -24.83
C ASP A 147 -6.23 49.88 -24.98
N GLU A 148 -7.46 49.90 -24.46
CA GLU A 148 -8.43 48.80 -24.56
C GLU A 148 -8.74 48.43 -26.02
N ILE A 149 -9.03 49.41 -26.88
CA ILE A 149 -9.37 49.16 -28.29
C ILE A 149 -8.18 48.79 -29.17
N SER A 150 -6.95 49.17 -28.79
CA SER A 150 -5.74 48.89 -29.59
C SER A 150 -4.95 47.67 -29.10
N SER A 151 -5.00 47.37 -27.81
CA SER A 151 -4.15 46.35 -27.17
C SER A 151 -4.88 45.46 -26.17
N GLY A 152 -6.16 45.74 -25.86
CA GLY A 152 -6.96 44.97 -24.92
C GLY A 152 -7.31 43.55 -25.41
N GLY A 153 -8.18 42.87 -24.64
CA GLY A 153 -8.68 41.54 -24.97
C GLY A 153 -9.51 41.53 -26.25
N VAL A 154 -9.73 40.34 -26.82
CA VAL A 154 -10.43 40.13 -28.11
C VAL A 154 -11.80 40.84 -28.17
N ASP A 155 -12.51 40.90 -27.03
CA ASP A 155 -13.82 41.53 -26.95
C ASP A 155 -13.76 43.05 -27.10
N TYR A 156 -12.70 43.70 -26.63
CA TYR A 156 -12.52 45.16 -26.71
C TYR A 156 -11.73 45.59 -27.95
N ARG A 157 -10.81 44.76 -28.43
CA ARG A 157 -9.86 45.11 -29.48
C ARG A 157 -10.58 45.37 -30.81
N VAL A 158 -10.24 46.50 -31.43
CA VAL A 158 -10.73 46.90 -32.75
C VAL A 158 -9.88 46.23 -33.83
N PRO A 159 -10.49 45.47 -34.78
CA PRO A 159 -9.75 44.82 -35.85
C PRO A 159 -8.90 45.82 -36.63
N HIS A 160 -7.74 45.36 -37.11
CA HIS A 160 -6.81 46.13 -37.93
C HIS A 160 -6.13 47.34 -37.26
N LEU A 161 -6.47 47.68 -36.02
CA LEU A 161 -5.84 48.75 -35.24
C LEU A 161 -4.66 48.19 -34.44
N TYR A 162 -3.45 48.70 -34.72
CA TYR A 162 -2.21 48.24 -34.10
C TYR A 162 -1.59 49.34 -33.24
N VAL A 163 -0.87 48.91 -32.20
CA VAL A 163 0.04 49.74 -31.41
C VAL A 163 1.36 49.02 -31.17
N LYS A 164 2.47 49.68 -31.49
CA LYS A 164 3.83 49.18 -31.24
C LYS A 164 4.76 50.38 -31.07
N GLU A 165 5.71 50.30 -30.14
CA GLU A 165 6.66 51.40 -29.85
C GLU A 165 5.96 52.76 -29.60
N GLY A 166 4.77 52.74 -28.99
CA GLY A 166 3.98 53.93 -28.68
C GLY A 166 3.32 54.61 -29.88
N ARG A 167 3.35 53.99 -31.06
CA ARG A 167 2.75 54.47 -32.31
C ARG A 167 1.52 53.65 -32.68
N TYR A 168 0.47 54.31 -33.18
CA TYR A 168 -0.81 53.70 -33.53
C TYR A 168 -1.06 53.76 -35.03
N TRP A 169 -1.50 52.68 -35.67
CA TRP A 169 -1.85 52.68 -37.10
C TRP A 169 -2.91 51.65 -37.47
N VAL A 170 -3.49 51.81 -38.65
CA VAL A 170 -4.41 50.83 -39.24
C VAL A 170 -3.77 50.17 -40.46
N THR A 171 -3.85 48.85 -40.55
CA THR A 171 -3.37 48.06 -41.71
C THR A 171 -4.50 47.23 -42.32
N THR A 172 -4.27 46.61 -43.47
CA THR A 172 -5.23 45.68 -44.09
C THR A 172 -5.07 44.24 -43.59
N PHE A 173 -3.96 43.96 -42.90
CA PHE A 173 -3.69 42.66 -42.29
C PHE A 173 -4.46 42.48 -40.99
N LEU A 174 -4.86 41.24 -40.70
CA LEU A 174 -5.53 40.87 -39.44
C LEU A 174 -4.50 40.67 -38.34
N ASP A 175 -4.89 41.03 -37.12
CA ASP A 175 -4.12 40.75 -35.91
C ASP A 175 -3.97 39.23 -35.70
N ILE A 176 -2.80 38.83 -35.23
CA ILE A 176 -2.48 37.42 -35.00
C ILE A 176 -3.45 36.77 -34.01
N ASN A 177 -3.95 37.51 -33.01
CA ASN A 177 -4.97 36.99 -32.10
C ASN A 177 -6.29 36.69 -32.81
N GLU A 178 -6.74 37.57 -33.71
CA GLU A 178 -7.98 37.35 -34.47
C GLU A 178 -7.83 36.16 -35.42
N LEU A 179 -6.65 36.00 -36.04
CA LEU A 179 -6.34 34.82 -36.83
C LEU A 179 -6.41 33.54 -35.99
N ILE A 180 -5.82 33.53 -34.79
CA ILE A 180 -5.84 32.38 -33.88
C ILE A 180 -7.27 32.05 -33.45
N GLU A 181 -8.09 33.02 -33.03
CA GLU A 181 -9.47 32.77 -32.60
C GLU A 181 -10.35 32.26 -33.75
N ASN A 182 -10.21 32.86 -34.95
CA ASN A 182 -10.94 32.41 -36.13
C ASN A 182 -10.57 30.99 -36.55
N GLU A 183 -9.30 30.61 -36.41
CA GLU A 183 -8.87 29.24 -36.71
C GLU A 183 -9.23 28.27 -35.57
N ALA A 184 -9.19 28.71 -34.31
CA ALA A 184 -9.59 27.92 -33.14
C ALA A 184 -11.08 27.57 -33.14
N SER A 185 -11.94 28.47 -33.62
CA SER A 185 -13.39 28.21 -33.73
C SER A 185 -13.72 27.08 -34.71
N LYS A 186 -12.83 26.78 -35.67
CA LYS A 186 -12.96 25.67 -36.62
C LYS A 186 -12.42 24.34 -36.08
N VAL A 187 -11.76 24.34 -34.92
CA VAL A 187 -11.22 23.12 -34.31
C VAL A 187 -12.33 22.32 -33.64
N GLU A 188 -12.53 21.09 -34.10
CA GLU A 188 -13.47 20.13 -33.52
C GLU A 188 -13.10 19.77 -32.07
N ASP A 189 -14.12 19.53 -31.25
CA ASP A 189 -13.95 19.14 -29.84
C ASP A 189 -13.23 17.80 -29.68
N SER A 190 -13.48 16.83 -30.57
CA SER A 190 -12.82 15.52 -30.59
C SER A 190 -11.29 15.62 -30.70
N LYS A 191 -10.81 16.53 -31.55
CA LYS A 191 -9.39 16.79 -31.76
C LYS A 191 -8.77 17.49 -30.55
N ALA A 192 -9.49 18.44 -29.95
CA ALA A 192 -9.07 19.10 -28.72
C ALA A 192 -8.94 18.10 -27.56
N LEU A 193 -9.92 17.22 -27.37
CA LEU A 193 -9.91 16.17 -26.34
C LEU A 193 -8.76 15.18 -26.52
N SER A 194 -8.49 14.75 -27.76
CA SER A 194 -7.38 13.85 -28.06
C SER A 194 -6.02 14.48 -27.70
N HIS A 195 -5.87 15.78 -27.96
CA HIS A 195 -4.66 16.52 -27.57
C HIS A 195 -4.54 16.63 -26.04
N ILE A 196 -5.63 16.95 -25.34
CA ILE A 196 -5.63 17.00 -23.86
C ILE A 196 -5.25 15.65 -23.29
N MET A 197 -5.82 14.56 -23.80
CA MET A 197 -5.53 13.21 -23.33
C MET A 197 -4.04 12.86 -23.45
N ASN A 198 -3.40 13.24 -24.56
CA ASN A 198 -1.95 13.04 -24.74
C ASN A 198 -1.13 13.87 -23.75
N GLU A 199 -1.52 15.12 -23.50
CA GLU A 199 -0.81 15.98 -22.55
C GLU A 199 -0.99 15.49 -21.10
N VAL A 200 -2.15 14.93 -20.75
CA VAL A 200 -2.35 14.27 -19.44
C VAL A 200 -1.51 13.00 -19.32
N ARG A 201 -1.33 12.21 -20.39
CA ARG A 201 -0.39 11.06 -20.38
C ARG A 201 1.03 11.50 -20.06
N GLU A 202 1.48 12.61 -20.64
CA GLU A 202 2.81 13.16 -20.36
C GLU A 202 2.90 13.71 -18.93
N LEU A 203 1.92 14.51 -18.49
CA LEU A 203 1.85 15.08 -17.14
C LEU A 203 1.74 14.04 -16.02
N TYR A 204 1.35 12.82 -16.37
CA TYR A 204 1.25 11.72 -15.42
C TYR A 204 2.58 11.43 -14.72
N VAL A 205 3.67 11.35 -15.50
CA VAL A 205 5.04 11.08 -15.00
C VAL A 205 6.02 12.23 -15.24
N LYS A 206 5.74 13.20 -16.10
CA LYS A 206 6.65 14.33 -16.36
C LYS A 206 6.07 15.62 -15.78
N PRO A 207 6.92 16.46 -15.15
CA PRO A 207 6.45 17.73 -14.66
C PRO A 207 6.07 18.65 -15.82
N TYR A 208 5.06 19.50 -15.59
CA TYR A 208 4.65 20.51 -16.58
C TYR A 208 5.75 21.54 -16.88
N ASP A 209 6.73 21.66 -15.99
CA ASP A 209 7.92 22.50 -16.13
C ASP A 209 9.17 21.64 -15.92
N VAL A 210 9.96 21.46 -16.98
CA VAL A 210 11.16 20.61 -17.00
C VAL A 210 12.22 21.10 -16.00
N SER A 211 12.22 22.39 -15.67
CA SER A 211 13.13 22.93 -14.64
C SER A 211 12.81 22.40 -13.23
N LYS A 212 11.61 21.83 -13.02
CA LYS A 212 11.20 21.29 -11.72
C LYS A 212 11.74 19.89 -11.44
N GLY A 213 12.33 19.20 -12.42
CA GLY A 213 12.98 17.91 -12.19
C GLY A 213 12.74 16.88 -13.30
N GLY A 214 13.22 15.65 -13.06
CA GLY A 214 13.05 14.52 -13.96
C GLY A 214 11.67 13.85 -13.86
N PRO A 215 11.48 12.74 -14.58
CA PRO A 215 10.27 11.93 -14.48
C PRO A 215 10.09 11.37 -13.06
N ALA A 216 8.84 11.24 -12.62
CA ALA A 216 8.50 10.62 -11.35
C ALA A 216 8.75 9.12 -11.36
N GLU A 217 9.28 8.60 -10.25
CA GLU A 217 9.35 7.17 -9.97
C GLU A 217 8.12 6.74 -9.16
N ALA A 218 7.42 5.74 -9.67
CA ALA A 218 6.27 5.13 -9.02
C ALA A 218 6.70 4.43 -7.71
N ARG A 219 6.07 4.78 -6.58
CA ARG A 219 6.30 4.11 -5.29
C ARG A 219 5.24 3.06 -5.00
N PHE A 220 3.99 3.41 -5.21
CA PHE A 220 2.82 2.57 -4.93
C PHE A 220 1.98 2.35 -6.18
N LEU A 221 1.66 3.45 -6.86
CA LEU A 221 0.77 3.46 -8.02
C LEU A 221 1.55 3.10 -9.29
N SER A 222 0.90 2.43 -10.23
CA SER A 222 1.45 2.10 -11.55
C SER A 222 1.97 3.36 -12.27
N SER A 223 3.17 3.31 -12.86
CA SER A 223 3.64 4.37 -13.76
C SER A 223 2.89 4.44 -15.11
N VAL A 224 2.07 3.44 -15.42
CA VAL A 224 1.21 3.40 -16.61
C VAL A 224 -0.13 4.07 -16.29
N PRO A 225 -0.50 5.16 -16.99
CA PRO A 225 -1.74 5.89 -16.73
C PRO A 225 -2.97 5.20 -17.33
N TYR A 226 -4.06 5.15 -16.56
CA TYR A 226 -5.40 4.94 -17.09
C TYR A 226 -6.07 6.30 -17.23
N ILE A 227 -6.48 6.68 -18.44
CA ILE A 227 -7.14 7.97 -18.69
C ILE A 227 -8.48 7.69 -19.34
N LEU A 228 -9.54 8.20 -18.73
CA LEU A 228 -10.90 8.07 -19.21
C LEU A 228 -11.47 9.46 -19.48
N LEU A 229 -12.35 9.56 -20.48
CA LEU A 229 -13.12 10.79 -20.68
C LEU A 229 -14.14 10.97 -19.55
N ARG A 230 -14.83 9.88 -19.18
CA ARG A 230 -15.90 9.83 -18.17
C ARG A 230 -15.67 8.67 -17.21
N PRO A 231 -16.28 8.68 -16.01
CA PRO A 231 -16.17 7.56 -15.10
C PRO A 231 -16.88 6.33 -15.68
N GLU A 232 -16.10 5.39 -16.20
CA GLU A 232 -16.59 4.14 -16.78
C GLU A 232 -15.75 2.98 -16.25
N VAL A 233 -16.36 1.80 -16.10
CA VAL A 233 -15.65 0.61 -15.58
C VAL A 233 -14.53 0.18 -16.53
N ILE A 234 -13.38 -0.18 -15.97
CA ILE A 234 -12.23 -0.71 -16.72
C ILE A 234 -12.10 -2.22 -16.52
N ASP A 235 -11.61 -2.93 -17.55
CA ASP A 235 -11.24 -4.33 -17.45
C ASP A 235 -9.84 -4.44 -16.79
N PHE A 236 -9.84 -4.45 -15.46
CA PHE A 236 -8.63 -4.53 -14.65
C PHE A 236 -8.94 -5.27 -13.34
N ASP A 237 -8.16 -6.27 -12.94
CA ASP A 237 -8.32 -6.89 -11.62
C ASP A 237 -7.01 -7.52 -11.15
N ASP A 238 -5.89 -6.91 -11.53
CA ASP A 238 -4.56 -7.43 -11.19
C ASP A 238 -4.14 -6.95 -9.80
N GLN A 239 -3.16 -7.62 -9.20
CA GLN A 239 -2.54 -7.22 -7.92
C GLN A 239 -1.56 -6.04 -8.12
N LYS A 240 -2.07 -4.91 -8.62
CA LYS A 240 -1.31 -3.69 -8.85
C LYS A 240 -2.19 -2.48 -8.57
N TYR A 241 -1.67 -1.49 -7.85
CA TYR A 241 -2.41 -0.25 -7.62
C TYR A 241 -2.32 0.64 -8.88
N VAL A 242 -3.46 1.19 -9.30
CA VAL A 242 -3.56 2.00 -10.52
C VAL A 242 -4.26 3.32 -10.22
N LEU A 243 -3.83 4.37 -10.93
CA LEU A 243 -4.50 5.66 -10.93
C LEU A 243 -5.25 5.83 -12.23
N VAL A 244 -6.56 6.09 -12.11
CA VAL A 244 -7.45 6.39 -13.22
C VAL A 244 -7.73 7.89 -13.20
N THR A 245 -7.33 8.60 -14.25
CA THR A 245 -7.59 10.03 -14.41
C THR A 245 -8.82 10.24 -15.28
N VAL A 246 -9.86 10.86 -14.74
CA VAL A 246 -11.09 11.21 -15.46
C VAL A 246 -10.98 12.66 -15.95
N LEU A 247 -11.06 12.86 -17.27
CA LEU A 247 -10.82 14.15 -17.91
C LEU A 247 -12.00 15.12 -17.85
N GLU A 248 -13.22 14.66 -18.13
CA GLU A 248 -14.39 15.54 -18.09
C GLU A 248 -14.85 15.78 -16.65
N PRO A 249 -15.34 16.99 -16.32
CA PRO A 249 -15.80 17.31 -14.99
C PRO A 249 -17.04 16.49 -14.66
N VAL A 250 -17.07 15.89 -13.47
CA VAL A 250 -18.22 15.10 -13.02
C VAL A 250 -19.28 16.04 -12.45
N SER A 251 -20.30 16.36 -13.25
CA SER A 251 -21.38 17.28 -12.85
C SER A 251 -22.14 16.79 -11.61
N GLY A 252 -22.39 17.68 -10.65
CA GLY A 252 -23.10 17.34 -9.42
C GLY A 252 -22.28 16.49 -8.42
N PHE A 253 -21.01 16.23 -8.72
CA PHE A 253 -20.09 15.58 -7.80
C PHE A 253 -19.92 16.42 -6.54
N ARG A 254 -19.92 15.76 -5.38
CA ARG A 254 -19.57 16.35 -4.10
C ARG A 254 -18.56 15.43 -3.45
N CYS A 255 -17.46 16.00 -2.98
CA CYS A 255 -16.43 15.23 -2.29
C CYS A 255 -16.95 14.83 -0.90
N ARG A 256 -17.37 13.57 -0.79
CA ARG A 256 -17.87 12.90 0.42
C ARG A 256 -17.58 11.40 0.30
N GLU A 257 -18.00 10.61 1.29
CA GLU A 257 -18.00 9.16 1.15
C GLU A 257 -19.05 8.72 0.11
N ILE A 258 -18.62 7.91 -0.86
CA ILE A 258 -19.42 7.50 -2.01
C ILE A 258 -19.69 6.00 -1.90
N VAL A 259 -20.96 5.60 -1.91
CA VAL A 259 -21.38 4.19 -1.77
C VAL A 259 -22.05 3.64 -3.03
N GLU A 260 -22.31 4.48 -4.02
CA GLU A 260 -22.97 4.12 -5.28
C GLU A 260 -22.61 5.10 -6.41
N GLY A 261 -23.07 4.82 -7.62
CA GLY A 261 -22.81 5.64 -8.81
C GLY A 261 -21.56 5.21 -9.60
N ASP A 262 -21.23 5.96 -10.64
CA ASP A 262 -20.24 5.54 -11.64
C ASP A 262 -18.81 5.51 -11.11
N ILE A 263 -18.46 6.44 -10.21
CA ILE A 263 -17.14 6.44 -9.54
C ILE A 263 -17.00 5.23 -8.62
N TYR A 264 -18.06 4.91 -7.87
CA TYR A 264 -18.09 3.71 -7.02
C TYR A 264 -17.94 2.44 -7.86
N LYS A 265 -18.68 2.35 -8.98
CA LYS A 265 -18.57 1.24 -9.93
C LYS A 265 -17.17 1.14 -10.53
N LEU A 266 -16.57 2.26 -10.93
CA LEU A 266 -15.21 2.31 -11.46
C LEU A 266 -14.18 1.74 -10.45
N ILE A 267 -14.34 2.02 -9.16
CA ILE A 267 -13.44 1.51 -8.12
C ILE A 267 -13.70 0.02 -7.84
N TYR A 268 -14.95 -0.37 -7.58
CA TYR A 268 -15.27 -1.70 -7.03
C TYR A 268 -15.74 -2.75 -8.04
N TYR A 269 -15.96 -2.38 -9.31
CA TYR A 269 -16.45 -3.29 -10.35
C TYR A 269 -15.58 -3.22 -11.60
N ARG A 270 -15.49 -4.33 -12.33
CA ARG A 270 -14.77 -4.42 -13.60
C ARG A 270 -15.69 -4.82 -14.74
N ALA A 271 -15.28 -4.46 -15.95
CA ALA A 271 -15.87 -5.01 -17.16
C ALA A 271 -15.45 -6.48 -17.30
N SER A 272 -16.39 -7.35 -17.68
CA SER A 272 -16.13 -8.75 -18.03
C SER A 272 -17.03 -9.11 -19.21
N GLY A 273 -16.48 -8.97 -20.43
CA GLY A 273 -17.27 -9.01 -21.66
C GLY A 273 -18.36 -7.93 -21.65
N ASN A 274 -19.62 -8.34 -21.80
CA ASN A 274 -20.78 -7.44 -21.78
C ASN A 274 -21.40 -7.25 -20.38
N SER A 275 -20.75 -7.74 -19.32
CA SER A 275 -21.26 -7.68 -17.94
C SER A 275 -20.32 -6.86 -17.04
N VAL A 276 -20.90 -6.32 -15.96
CA VAL A 276 -20.17 -5.62 -14.91
C VAL A 276 -20.17 -6.50 -13.66
N VAL A 277 -19.00 -6.89 -13.18
CA VAL A 277 -18.85 -7.82 -12.04
C VAL A 277 -18.02 -7.17 -10.93
N PRO A 278 -18.25 -7.53 -9.65
CA PRO A 278 -17.41 -7.04 -8.55
C PRO A 278 -15.94 -7.40 -8.77
N ARG A 279 -15.03 -6.47 -8.47
CA ARG A 279 -13.59 -6.72 -8.46
C ARG A 279 -13.22 -7.63 -7.30
N ARG A 280 -12.26 -8.51 -7.53
CA ARG A 280 -11.62 -9.27 -6.46
C ARG A 280 -10.64 -8.37 -5.70
N ASN A 281 -9.77 -7.66 -6.42
CA ASN A 281 -8.76 -6.79 -5.83
C ASN A 281 -9.34 -5.39 -5.60
N LYS A 282 -10.30 -5.30 -4.66
CA LYS A 282 -11.09 -4.10 -4.37
C LYS A 282 -10.27 -2.89 -3.91
N ASN A 283 -9.03 -3.09 -3.44
CA ASN A 283 -8.15 -2.04 -2.94
C ASN A 283 -7.17 -1.47 -3.99
N THR A 284 -7.42 -1.66 -5.30
CA THR A 284 -6.42 -1.37 -6.35
C THR A 284 -6.65 -0.12 -7.19
N VAL A 285 -7.89 0.35 -7.32
CA VAL A 285 -8.23 1.44 -8.25
C VAL A 285 -8.42 2.75 -7.50
N THR A 286 -7.54 3.71 -7.75
CA THR A 286 -7.67 5.10 -7.28
C THR A 286 -8.09 5.98 -8.45
N VAL A 287 -8.97 6.94 -8.24
CA VAL A 287 -9.52 7.83 -9.27
C VAL A 287 -9.16 9.28 -8.98
N MET A 288 -8.59 9.97 -9.96
CA MET A 288 -8.33 11.41 -9.94
C MET A 288 -9.33 12.11 -10.85
N LEU A 289 -9.98 13.16 -10.34
CA LEU A 289 -11.05 13.85 -11.07
C LEU A 289 -11.21 15.32 -10.64
N SER A 290 -12.11 16.02 -11.34
CA SER A 290 -12.52 17.39 -11.02
C SER A 290 -14.03 17.57 -11.24
N ASP A 291 -14.59 18.61 -10.62
CA ASP A 291 -15.96 19.10 -10.83
C ASP A 291 -15.99 20.47 -11.54
N ASP A 292 -14.81 21.01 -11.89
CA ASP A 292 -14.64 22.40 -12.34
C ASP A 292 -14.96 22.57 -13.84
N ASN A 293 -16.22 22.88 -14.12
CA ASN A 293 -16.67 23.11 -15.51
C ASN A 293 -16.03 24.36 -16.14
N ASP A 294 -15.77 25.40 -15.35
CA ASP A 294 -15.20 26.66 -15.84
C ASP A 294 -13.74 26.47 -16.25
N MET A 295 -12.94 25.82 -15.39
CA MET A 295 -11.55 25.50 -15.69
C MET A 295 -11.45 24.54 -16.87
N TRP A 296 -12.34 23.55 -16.96
CA TRP A 296 -12.41 22.65 -18.12
C TRP A 296 -12.68 23.42 -19.42
N GLY A 297 -13.63 24.36 -19.39
CA GLY A 297 -13.91 25.26 -20.52
C GLY A 297 -12.69 26.06 -20.94
N ARG A 298 -11.90 26.57 -19.98
CA ARG A 298 -10.65 27.30 -20.24
C ARG A 298 -9.59 26.40 -20.88
N VAL A 299 -9.35 25.21 -20.33
CA VAL A 299 -8.38 24.23 -20.87
C VAL A 299 -8.73 23.85 -22.30
N LYS A 300 -10.02 23.58 -22.59
CA LYS A 300 -10.50 23.32 -23.96
C LYS A 300 -10.27 24.51 -24.90
N LYS A 301 -10.55 25.73 -24.46
CA LYS A 301 -10.31 26.94 -25.27
C LYS A 301 -8.82 27.11 -25.58
N GLU A 302 -7.95 26.94 -24.60
CA GLU A 302 -6.50 27.09 -24.78
C GLU A 302 -5.92 26.03 -25.72
N VAL A 303 -6.33 24.76 -25.61
CA VAL A 303 -5.84 23.70 -26.51
C VAL A 303 -6.30 23.93 -27.95
N LYS A 304 -7.53 24.43 -28.17
CA LYS A 304 -8.00 24.81 -29.51
C LYS A 304 -7.15 25.92 -30.10
N ARG A 305 -6.76 26.91 -29.30
CA ARG A 305 -5.84 27.98 -29.72
C ARG A 305 -4.44 27.44 -30.05
N LEU A 306 -3.94 26.45 -29.32
CA LEU A 306 -2.66 25.78 -29.66
C LEU A 306 -2.73 25.08 -31.02
N ILE A 307 -3.79 24.28 -31.23
CA ILE A 307 -4.01 23.60 -32.52
C ILE A 307 -4.16 24.61 -33.65
N ALA A 308 -4.85 25.73 -33.41
CA ALA A 308 -4.98 26.82 -34.36
C ALA A 308 -3.63 27.45 -34.71
N CYS A 309 -2.76 27.68 -33.72
CA CYS A 309 -1.41 28.16 -33.96
C CYS A 309 -0.62 27.22 -34.88
N ASP A 310 -0.69 25.90 -34.63
CA ASP A 310 0.02 24.91 -35.46
C ASP A 310 -0.54 24.84 -36.89
N ASN A 311 -1.85 25.02 -37.08
CA ASN A 311 -2.46 25.15 -38.39
C ASN A 311 -1.99 26.42 -39.12
N LEU A 312 -2.07 27.58 -38.46
CA LEU A 312 -1.68 28.88 -39.03
C LEU A 312 -0.21 28.91 -39.44
N ARG A 313 0.66 28.27 -38.66
CA ARG A 313 2.10 28.19 -38.96
C ARG A 313 2.37 27.57 -40.34
N LYS A 314 1.49 26.68 -40.81
CA LYS A 314 1.57 26.01 -42.13
C LYS A 314 0.96 26.84 -43.27
N THR A 315 0.05 27.77 -42.96
CA THR A 315 -0.72 28.52 -43.96
C THR A 315 -0.23 29.95 -44.17
N ILE A 316 0.40 30.59 -43.19
CA ILE A 316 0.83 32.00 -43.25
C ILE A 316 1.69 32.28 -44.51
N GLU A 317 2.65 31.42 -44.86
CA GLU A 317 3.48 31.64 -46.06
C GLU A 317 2.71 31.56 -47.37
N ARG A 318 1.58 30.84 -47.39
CA ARG A 318 0.72 30.71 -48.57
C ARG A 318 -0.28 31.84 -48.67
N GLN A 319 -0.73 32.37 -47.53
CA GLN A 319 -1.75 33.41 -47.45
C GLN A 319 -1.21 34.82 -47.67
N TYR A 320 0.07 35.06 -47.34
CA TYR A 320 0.69 36.38 -47.47
C TYR A 320 1.80 36.34 -48.52
N ALA A 321 1.57 37.02 -49.66
CA ALA A 321 2.53 37.08 -50.76
C ALA A 321 3.84 37.80 -50.37
N GLU A 322 3.79 38.68 -49.38
CA GLU A 322 4.93 39.48 -48.93
C GLU A 322 5.73 38.73 -47.84
N LYS A 323 7.00 38.42 -48.14
CA LYS A 323 7.86 37.62 -47.25
C LYS A 323 8.14 38.29 -45.90
N THR A 324 8.24 39.61 -45.87
CA THR A 324 8.44 40.43 -44.67
C THR A 324 7.26 40.29 -43.71
N VAL A 325 6.04 40.43 -44.21
CA VAL A 325 4.79 40.27 -43.45
C VAL A 325 4.66 38.85 -42.92
N ALA A 326 4.91 37.84 -43.76
CA ALA A 326 4.88 36.44 -43.34
C ALA A 326 5.90 36.13 -42.23
N LYS A 327 7.08 36.75 -42.27
CA LYS A 327 8.11 36.60 -41.23
C LYS A 327 7.64 37.18 -39.89
N ILE A 328 7.14 38.41 -39.88
CA ILE A 328 6.66 39.08 -38.66
C ILE A 328 5.52 38.27 -38.02
N LEU A 329 4.53 37.84 -38.80
CA LEU A 329 3.42 37.04 -38.29
C LEU A 329 3.87 35.70 -37.70
N LYS A 330 4.92 35.08 -38.26
CA LYS A 330 5.48 33.83 -37.71
C LYS A 330 6.19 34.04 -36.37
N GLU A 331 6.91 35.14 -36.21
CA GLU A 331 7.57 35.50 -34.96
C GLU A 331 6.53 35.76 -33.87
N GLU A 332 5.53 36.60 -34.14
CA GLU A 332 4.42 36.88 -33.22
C GLU A 332 3.60 35.60 -32.88
N LEU A 333 3.34 34.75 -33.87
CA LEU A 333 2.65 33.47 -33.66
C LEU A 333 3.44 32.55 -32.72
N SER A 334 4.77 32.52 -32.85
CA SER A 334 5.63 31.67 -32.03
C SER A 334 5.66 32.14 -30.58
N GLU A 335 5.73 33.45 -30.36
CA GLU A 335 5.61 34.04 -29.02
C GLU A 335 4.26 33.72 -28.38
N MET A 336 3.18 33.91 -29.14
CA MET A 336 1.82 33.60 -28.69
C MET A 336 1.63 32.12 -28.39
N TYR A 337 2.14 31.23 -29.23
CA TYR A 337 2.11 29.77 -29.01
C TYR A 337 2.76 29.42 -27.67
N ASN A 338 3.97 29.91 -27.40
CA ASN A 338 4.68 29.61 -26.16
C ASN A 338 3.94 30.13 -24.92
N LYS A 339 3.35 31.34 -25.02
CA LYS A 339 2.54 31.92 -23.95
C LYS A 339 1.29 31.07 -23.66
N ILE A 340 0.56 30.69 -24.70
CA ILE A 340 -0.64 29.85 -24.58
C ILE A 340 -0.26 28.47 -24.04
N LYS A 341 0.84 27.87 -24.52
CA LYS A 341 1.29 26.54 -24.09
C LYS A 341 1.62 26.51 -22.61
N LYS A 342 2.35 27.53 -22.12
CA LYS A 342 2.67 27.64 -20.69
C LYS A 342 1.42 27.79 -19.82
N SER A 343 0.46 28.61 -20.26
CA SER A 343 -0.84 28.79 -19.59
C SER A 343 -1.64 27.48 -19.55
N PHE A 344 -1.77 26.83 -20.70
CA PHE A 344 -2.47 25.56 -20.89
C PHE A 344 -1.93 24.46 -19.97
N MET A 345 -0.61 24.25 -19.96
CA MET A 345 0.00 23.19 -19.12
C MET A 345 -0.24 23.45 -17.63
N LEU A 346 -0.15 24.72 -17.19
CA LEU A 346 -0.41 25.10 -15.81
C LEU A 346 -1.89 24.91 -15.43
N HIS A 347 -2.83 25.32 -16.29
CA HIS A 347 -4.26 25.16 -16.04
C HIS A 347 -4.67 23.68 -16.07
N LEU A 348 -4.16 22.89 -17.01
CA LEU A 348 -4.42 21.45 -17.10
C LEU A 348 -3.89 20.69 -15.87
N PHE A 349 -2.69 21.01 -15.41
CA PHE A 349 -2.14 20.43 -14.18
C PHE A 349 -2.98 20.79 -12.95
N ASN A 350 -3.46 22.02 -12.87
CA ASN A 350 -4.24 22.51 -11.74
C ASN A 350 -5.73 22.15 -11.78
N TYR A 351 -6.21 21.63 -12.90
CA TYR A 351 -7.61 21.31 -13.15
C TYR A 351 -8.12 20.20 -12.22
N PHE A 352 -7.31 19.17 -11.99
CA PHE A 352 -7.67 18.08 -11.08
C PHE A 352 -7.73 18.58 -9.63
N LYS A 353 -8.80 18.22 -8.92
CA LYS A 353 -9.07 18.71 -7.55
C LYS A 353 -9.19 17.60 -6.52
N TYR A 354 -9.66 16.43 -6.92
CA TYR A 354 -10.04 15.38 -6.00
C TYR A 354 -9.34 14.06 -6.31
N LEU A 355 -9.06 13.32 -5.24
CA LEU A 355 -8.68 11.92 -5.28
C LEU A 355 -9.77 11.09 -4.61
N VAL A 356 -10.15 10.00 -5.24
CA VAL A 356 -11.13 9.05 -4.70
C VAL A 356 -10.49 7.67 -4.67
N PHE A 357 -10.52 7.00 -3.53
CA PHE A 357 -9.87 5.70 -3.36
C PHE A 357 -10.75 4.73 -2.55
N PRO A 358 -10.53 3.42 -2.68
CA PRO A 358 -11.27 2.42 -1.93
C PRO A 358 -10.97 2.51 -0.44
N ASP A 359 -12.01 2.43 0.38
CA ASP A 359 -11.92 2.47 1.83
C ASP A 359 -13.08 1.68 2.46
N HIS A 360 -13.08 1.59 3.77
CA HIS A 360 -14.12 0.92 4.54
C HIS A 360 -14.58 1.81 5.68
N ALA A 361 -15.88 2.11 5.72
CA ALA A 361 -16.51 2.93 6.75
C ALA A 361 -17.80 2.27 7.22
N GLU A 362 -18.06 2.28 8.53
CA GLU A 362 -19.30 1.77 9.13
C GLU A 362 -19.70 0.33 8.70
N GLY A 363 -18.72 -0.52 8.40
CA GLY A 363 -18.96 -1.92 8.00
C GLY A 363 -19.28 -2.12 6.51
N VAL A 364 -19.20 -1.08 5.68
CA VAL A 364 -19.43 -1.13 4.23
C VAL A 364 -18.23 -0.61 3.44
N ASP A 365 -18.04 -1.17 2.24
CA ASP A 365 -17.03 -0.67 1.29
C ASP A 365 -17.49 0.68 0.74
N VAL A 366 -16.67 1.72 0.91
CA VAL A 366 -16.94 3.09 0.48
C VAL A 366 -15.81 3.60 -0.41
N ALA A 367 -16.12 4.49 -1.35
CA ALA A 367 -15.13 5.24 -2.09
C ALA A 367 -14.92 6.58 -1.38
N ARG A 368 -13.81 6.71 -0.66
CA ARG A 368 -13.47 7.92 0.11
C ARG A 368 -12.91 8.98 -0.83
N CYS A 369 -13.47 10.19 -0.77
CA CYS A 369 -12.99 11.34 -1.53
C CYS A 369 -12.22 12.31 -0.64
N VAL A 370 -11.08 12.80 -1.15
CA VAL A 370 -10.24 13.81 -0.49
C VAL A 370 -9.79 14.87 -1.52
N PRO A 371 -9.53 16.12 -1.10
CA PRO A 371 -8.88 17.10 -1.97
C PRO A 371 -7.44 16.69 -2.27
N LEU A 372 -6.95 17.00 -3.47
CA LEU A 372 -5.57 16.76 -3.86
C LEU A 372 -4.61 17.72 -3.16
N GLU A 373 -3.50 17.17 -2.67
CA GLU A 373 -2.40 17.93 -2.12
C GLU A 373 -1.36 18.29 -3.19
N LYS A 374 -1.28 19.58 -3.53
CA LYS A 374 -0.46 20.09 -4.65
C LYS A 374 1.03 20.26 -4.31
N SER A 375 1.60 19.33 -3.57
CA SER A 375 3.03 19.29 -3.22
C SER A 375 3.89 18.50 -4.23
N GLY A 376 3.26 17.62 -5.03
CA GLY A 376 3.91 16.88 -6.12
C GLY A 376 4.10 17.70 -7.40
N LYS A 377 5.02 17.26 -8.27
CA LYS A 377 5.35 17.92 -9.54
C LYS A 377 4.67 17.27 -10.74
N THR A 378 4.24 16.02 -10.58
CA THR A 378 3.51 15.21 -11.57
C THR A 378 2.16 14.79 -11.01
N LEU A 379 1.24 14.32 -11.85
CA LEU A 379 -0.06 13.83 -11.37
C LEU A 379 0.11 12.57 -10.50
N LEU A 380 1.03 11.68 -10.85
CA LEU A 380 1.35 10.49 -10.06
C LEU A 380 1.81 10.85 -8.64
N GLU A 381 2.79 11.76 -8.52
CA GLU A 381 3.31 12.19 -7.21
C GLU A 381 2.23 12.87 -6.37
N ILE A 382 1.40 13.74 -6.96
CA ILE A 382 0.29 14.39 -6.23
C ILE A 382 -0.66 13.33 -5.68
N ALA A 383 -0.99 12.29 -6.45
CA ALA A 383 -1.85 11.22 -5.99
C ALA A 383 -1.20 10.43 -4.85
N GLU A 384 0.06 10.02 -4.98
CA GLU A 384 0.77 9.26 -3.94
C GLU A 384 0.90 10.06 -2.63
N VAL A 385 1.24 11.34 -2.69
CA VAL A 385 1.32 12.20 -1.49
C VAL A 385 -0.06 12.36 -0.85
N SER A 386 -1.10 12.56 -1.66
CA SER A 386 -2.47 12.69 -1.15
C SER A 386 -2.94 11.38 -0.48
N LEU A 387 -2.59 10.20 -1.02
CA LEU A 387 -2.89 8.91 -0.37
C LEU A 387 -2.13 8.78 0.96
N ASN A 388 -0.86 9.15 1.00
CA ASN A 388 -0.02 9.04 2.19
C ASN A 388 -0.53 9.91 3.34
N ASN A 389 -0.86 11.16 3.05
CA ASN A 389 -1.34 12.10 4.08
C ASN A 389 -2.74 11.74 4.61
N ASN A 390 -3.48 10.91 3.87
CA ASN A 390 -4.76 10.34 4.32
C ASN A 390 -4.62 8.91 4.88
N GLY A 391 -3.39 8.45 5.16
CA GLY A 391 -3.12 7.15 5.79
C GLY A 391 -3.47 5.95 4.91
N LYS A 392 -3.64 6.15 3.60
CA LYS A 392 -4.04 5.10 2.67
C LYS A 392 -2.85 4.29 2.13
N THR A 393 -1.64 4.83 2.19
CA THR A 393 -0.40 4.11 1.89
C THR A 393 0.38 3.83 3.15
N PHE A 394 1.22 2.79 3.12
CA PHE A 394 2.15 2.50 4.20
C PHE A 394 3.55 2.33 3.61
N GLU A 395 4.50 3.16 4.07
CA GLU A 395 5.87 3.17 3.59
C GLU A 395 6.69 1.97 4.09
N GLU A 396 7.81 1.72 3.41
CA GLU A 396 8.71 0.62 3.73
C GLU A 396 9.25 0.74 5.17
N THR A 397 9.24 -0.39 5.87
CA THR A 397 9.80 -0.56 7.21
C THR A 397 10.62 -1.83 7.24
N SER A 398 11.63 -1.88 8.10
CA SER A 398 12.38 -3.11 8.39
C SER A 398 11.82 -3.85 9.61
N ASP A 399 10.83 -3.30 10.31
CA ASP A 399 10.25 -3.98 11.46
C ASP A 399 9.15 -4.97 11.03
N PHE A 400 9.48 -6.25 11.17
CA PHE A 400 8.57 -7.35 10.91
C PHE A 400 7.29 -7.29 11.75
N ASP A 401 7.31 -6.77 12.98
CA ASP A 401 6.15 -6.80 13.89
C ASP A 401 4.98 -5.96 13.37
N ILE A 402 5.24 -5.07 12.42
CA ILE A 402 4.23 -4.28 11.70
C ILE A 402 3.37 -5.17 10.80
N LEU A 403 3.92 -6.21 10.18
CA LEU A 403 3.15 -7.06 9.25
C LEU A 403 1.98 -7.79 9.97
N PRO A 404 2.21 -8.48 11.13
CA PRO A 404 1.12 -9.01 11.94
C PRO A 404 0.09 -7.96 12.37
N TYR A 405 0.55 -6.76 12.73
CA TYR A 405 -0.33 -5.66 13.10
C TYR A 405 -1.24 -5.23 11.94
N LEU A 406 -0.67 -5.05 10.75
CA LEU A 406 -1.40 -4.61 9.56
C LEU A 406 -2.44 -5.63 9.08
N ILE A 407 -2.15 -6.94 9.19
CA ILE A 407 -3.09 -7.97 8.76
C ILE A 407 -4.11 -8.40 9.82
N LYS A 408 -3.99 -7.87 11.05
CA LYS A 408 -4.93 -8.14 12.15
C LYS A 408 -6.38 -7.89 11.71
N GLY A 409 -7.28 -8.76 12.17
CA GLY A 409 -8.70 -8.76 11.79
C GLY A 409 -9.01 -9.44 10.44
N SER A 410 -8.00 -9.75 9.62
CA SER A 410 -8.18 -10.52 8.38
C SER A 410 -7.74 -11.98 8.53
N LYS A 411 -6.61 -12.22 9.20
CA LYS A 411 -6.14 -13.55 9.63
C LYS A 411 -5.40 -13.44 10.96
N GLU A 412 -5.39 -14.50 11.75
CA GLU A 412 -4.54 -14.60 12.93
C GLU A 412 -3.13 -15.06 12.56
N TRP A 413 -2.12 -14.50 13.23
CA TRP A 413 -0.70 -14.82 13.02
C TRP A 413 -0.26 -16.11 13.73
N SER A 414 -1.20 -16.85 14.33
CA SER A 414 -0.99 -18.09 15.10
C SER A 414 -0.88 -19.34 14.23
N ASP A 415 -1.28 -19.25 12.95
CA ASP A 415 -1.35 -20.36 12.01
C ASP A 415 -0.28 -20.30 10.90
N GLU A 416 -0.19 -21.37 10.11
CA GLU A 416 0.65 -21.45 8.92
C GLU A 416 0.03 -20.59 7.80
N LEU A 417 0.77 -19.61 7.30
CA LEU A 417 0.26 -18.61 6.38
C LEU A 417 1.03 -18.62 5.07
N ARG A 418 0.34 -18.89 3.97
CA ARG A 418 0.95 -18.75 2.64
C ARG A 418 1.24 -17.28 2.32
N VAL A 419 2.46 -16.98 1.87
CA VAL A 419 2.90 -15.60 1.55
C VAL A 419 1.97 -14.93 0.54
N GLY A 420 1.58 -15.65 -0.52
CA GLY A 420 0.65 -15.13 -1.53
C GLY A 420 -0.72 -14.74 -0.95
N ASP A 421 -1.18 -15.40 0.11
CA ASP A 421 -2.44 -15.04 0.77
C ASP A 421 -2.28 -13.82 1.68
N VAL A 422 -1.11 -13.63 2.29
CA VAL A 422 -0.79 -12.40 3.03
C VAL A 422 -0.75 -11.20 2.08
N LYS A 423 -0.13 -11.35 0.90
CA LYS A 423 -0.13 -10.31 -0.14
C LYS A 423 -1.55 -9.95 -0.59
N LYS A 424 -2.40 -10.94 -0.86
CA LYS A 424 -3.81 -10.73 -1.26
C LYS A 424 -4.59 -9.84 -0.30
N ILE A 425 -4.36 -9.94 1.01
CA ILE A 425 -5.07 -9.13 2.02
C ILE A 425 -4.98 -7.62 1.68
N PHE A 426 -3.82 -7.13 1.27
CA PHE A 426 -3.62 -5.72 0.94
C PHE A 426 -4.32 -5.30 -0.35
N TYR A 427 -4.54 -6.21 -1.31
CA TYR A 427 -5.21 -5.92 -2.57
C TYR A 427 -6.73 -6.15 -2.53
N GLU A 428 -7.19 -7.14 -1.75
CA GLU A 428 -8.60 -7.55 -1.69
C GLU A 428 -9.41 -6.77 -0.64
N ASN A 429 -8.78 -6.22 0.40
CA ASN A 429 -9.47 -5.53 1.49
C ASN A 429 -9.31 -3.99 1.41
N PRO A 430 -10.39 -3.24 1.14
CA PRO A 430 -10.37 -1.77 1.07
C PRO A 430 -9.95 -1.07 2.36
N ALA A 431 -10.10 -1.71 3.52
CA ALA A 431 -9.68 -1.13 4.81
C ALA A 431 -8.16 -1.14 5.01
N LYS A 432 -7.41 -1.88 4.18
CA LYS A 432 -5.96 -2.04 4.32
C LYS A 432 -5.21 -0.95 3.55
N PRO A 433 -4.01 -0.57 4.03
CA PRO A 433 -3.18 0.37 3.30
C PRO A 433 -2.64 -0.26 2.01
N MET A 434 -2.39 0.57 1.01
CA MET A 434 -1.64 0.20 -0.17
C MET A 434 -0.15 0.10 0.19
N VAL A 435 0.48 -1.02 -0.17
CA VAL A 435 1.87 -1.33 0.16
C VAL A 435 2.70 -1.63 -1.10
N PRO A 436 4.01 -1.33 -1.14
CA PRO A 436 4.85 -1.67 -2.29
C PRO A 436 4.82 -3.18 -2.61
N SER A 437 5.06 -3.54 -3.88
CA SER A 437 4.99 -4.95 -4.33
C SER A 437 5.89 -5.92 -3.57
N ARG A 438 7.03 -5.44 -3.06
CA ARG A 438 8.00 -6.23 -2.29
C ARG A 438 7.79 -6.18 -0.77
N PHE A 439 6.92 -5.31 -0.28
CA PHE A 439 6.73 -5.05 1.15
C PHE A 439 6.57 -6.32 2.00
N VAL A 440 5.68 -7.23 1.59
CA VAL A 440 5.48 -8.49 2.32
C VAL A 440 6.71 -9.40 2.23
N SER A 441 7.31 -9.54 1.04
CA SER A 441 8.50 -10.38 0.85
C SER A 441 9.68 -9.88 1.69
N ASP A 442 9.90 -8.56 1.72
CA ASP A 442 11.01 -7.93 2.44
C ASP A 442 10.83 -8.03 3.97
N LEU A 443 9.60 -7.85 4.46
CA LEU A 443 9.29 -8.06 5.87
C LEU A 443 9.42 -9.52 6.28
N VAL A 444 8.96 -10.46 5.46
CA VAL A 444 9.14 -11.90 5.74
C VAL A 444 10.63 -12.26 5.78
N MET A 445 11.43 -11.79 4.82
CA MET A 445 12.90 -11.97 4.86
C MET A 445 13.50 -11.41 6.14
N THR A 446 13.06 -10.24 6.58
CA THR A 446 13.53 -9.63 7.83
C THR A 446 13.09 -10.42 9.05
N GLY A 447 11.87 -10.96 9.06
CA GLY A 447 11.37 -11.85 10.11
C GLY A 447 12.17 -13.14 10.24
N ILE A 448 12.63 -13.72 9.12
CA ILE A 448 13.52 -14.89 9.11
C ILE A 448 14.90 -14.51 9.65
N ARG A 449 15.49 -13.41 9.16
CA ARG A 449 16.81 -12.93 9.64
C ARG A 449 16.83 -12.65 11.14
N ASN A 450 15.72 -12.14 11.67
CA ASN A 450 15.56 -11.84 13.09
C ASN A 450 15.06 -13.06 13.91
N LEU A 451 15.01 -14.26 13.32
CA LEU A 451 14.57 -15.51 13.95
C LEU A 451 13.17 -15.41 14.60
N LYS A 452 12.29 -14.57 14.06
CA LYS A 452 10.91 -14.36 14.53
C LYS A 452 9.93 -15.35 13.90
N ILE A 453 10.21 -15.78 12.67
CA ILE A 453 9.42 -16.76 11.90
C ILE A 453 10.34 -17.68 11.10
N GLY A 454 9.82 -18.84 10.72
CA GLY A 454 10.42 -19.70 9.70
C GLY A 454 9.61 -19.69 8.41
N LEU A 455 10.20 -20.26 7.36
CA LEU A 455 9.58 -20.42 6.05
C LEU A 455 9.69 -21.87 5.60
N LEU A 456 8.60 -22.45 5.12
CA LEU A 456 8.53 -23.78 4.56
C LEU A 456 8.30 -23.70 3.05
N ARG A 457 9.19 -24.35 2.27
CA ARG A 457 9.11 -24.47 0.81
C ARG A 457 9.51 -25.88 0.40
N ASP A 458 8.63 -26.61 -0.28
CA ASP A 458 8.91 -27.96 -0.81
C ASP A 458 9.60 -28.87 0.22
N GLU A 459 9.01 -28.94 1.43
CA GLU A 459 9.52 -29.68 2.61
C GLU A 459 10.84 -29.16 3.24
N LYS A 460 11.47 -28.15 2.64
CA LYS A 460 12.64 -27.47 3.22
C LYS A 460 12.23 -26.35 4.16
N VAL A 461 12.94 -26.23 5.28
CA VAL A 461 12.68 -25.21 6.30
C VAL A 461 13.82 -24.21 6.36
N PHE A 462 13.48 -22.94 6.19
CA PHE A 462 14.39 -21.80 6.31
C PHE A 462 14.05 -21.05 7.59
N PHE A 463 14.94 -21.10 8.57
CA PHE A 463 14.78 -20.40 9.85
C PHE A 463 16.08 -19.76 10.31
N LYS A 464 17.17 -20.53 10.24
CA LYS A 464 18.49 -20.12 10.73
C LYS A 464 19.56 -20.53 9.73
N GLU A 465 20.55 -19.66 9.51
CA GLU A 465 21.70 -19.99 8.68
C GLU A 465 22.61 -21.00 9.38
N ILE A 466 22.80 -22.16 8.75
CA ILE A 466 23.61 -23.26 9.26
C ILE A 466 24.50 -23.77 8.12
N GLU A 467 25.76 -24.05 8.43
CA GLU A 467 26.73 -24.56 7.47
C GLU A 467 26.26 -25.89 6.85
N GLY A 468 26.35 -26.01 5.52
CA GLY A 468 25.89 -27.18 4.77
C GLY A 468 24.41 -27.16 4.38
N LEU A 469 23.61 -26.18 4.85
CA LEU A 469 22.25 -25.97 4.39
C LEU A 469 22.14 -24.86 3.35
N GLU A 470 21.13 -24.97 2.48
CA GLU A 470 20.80 -23.97 1.49
C GLU A 470 20.31 -22.67 2.16
N LYS A 471 20.81 -21.53 1.69
CA LYS A 471 20.37 -20.21 2.16
C LYS A 471 19.17 -19.74 1.36
N ILE A 472 18.23 -19.09 2.03
CA ILE A 472 17.13 -18.42 1.34
C ILE A 472 17.63 -17.15 0.66
N SER A 473 17.45 -17.08 -0.66
CA SER A 473 17.77 -15.89 -1.46
C SER A 473 16.58 -14.94 -1.61
N GLU A 474 15.39 -15.50 -1.77
CA GLU A 474 14.14 -14.76 -2.01
C GLU A 474 12.93 -15.47 -1.42
N VAL A 475 11.84 -14.71 -1.22
CA VAL A 475 10.54 -15.20 -0.75
C VAL A 475 9.56 -15.25 -1.92
N LEU A 476 8.97 -16.42 -2.14
CA LEU A 476 8.00 -16.74 -3.18
C LEU A 476 6.57 -16.76 -2.63
N ASP A 477 5.59 -16.57 -3.51
CA ASP A 477 4.17 -16.58 -3.13
C ASP A 477 3.66 -17.98 -2.74
N SER A 478 4.35 -19.04 -3.16
CA SER A 478 4.11 -20.43 -2.76
C SER A 478 4.57 -20.75 -1.35
N ASP A 479 5.45 -19.94 -0.77
CA ASP A 479 6.05 -20.23 0.52
C ASP A 479 5.05 -20.12 1.66
N VAL A 480 5.27 -20.91 2.71
CA VAL A 480 4.43 -20.93 3.90
C VAL A 480 5.22 -20.38 5.09
N ILE A 481 4.73 -19.27 5.64
CA ILE A 481 5.23 -18.68 6.89
C ILE A 481 4.78 -19.57 8.04
N ILE A 482 5.73 -19.98 8.89
CA ILE A 482 5.48 -20.81 10.06
C ILE A 482 6.00 -20.14 11.34
N PRO A 483 5.34 -20.32 12.49
CA PRO A 483 5.85 -19.86 13.78
C PRO A 483 7.25 -20.41 14.09
N TRP A 484 8.11 -19.58 14.67
CA TRP A 484 9.50 -19.98 14.97
C TRP A 484 9.65 -21.28 15.77
N PRO A 485 8.79 -21.65 16.75
CA PRO A 485 8.96 -22.90 17.49
C PRO A 485 8.77 -24.12 16.56
N LYS A 486 7.77 -24.07 15.69
CA LYS A 486 7.55 -25.12 14.68
C LYS A 486 8.71 -25.20 13.70
N ALA A 487 9.28 -24.05 13.32
CA ALA A 487 10.43 -24.00 12.43
C ALA A 487 11.67 -24.67 13.06
N VAL A 488 11.91 -24.44 14.35
CA VAL A 488 12.98 -25.11 15.11
C VAL A 488 12.77 -26.62 15.12
N ASP A 489 11.57 -27.09 15.45
CA ASP A 489 11.27 -28.52 15.50
C ASP A 489 11.47 -29.21 14.15
N ALA A 490 11.00 -28.58 13.08
CA ALA A 490 11.14 -29.12 11.74
C ALA A 490 12.61 -29.15 11.28
N LEU A 491 13.39 -28.12 11.63
CA LEU A 491 14.81 -28.07 11.32
C LEU A 491 15.63 -29.07 12.14
N LEU A 492 15.31 -29.25 13.43
CA LEU A 492 15.96 -30.25 14.30
C LEU A 492 15.75 -31.67 13.78
N LYS A 493 14.55 -32.03 13.30
CA LYS A 493 14.29 -33.35 12.68
C LYS A 493 15.22 -33.67 11.51
N ILE A 494 15.71 -32.65 10.81
CA ILE A 494 16.66 -32.80 9.69
C ILE A 494 18.09 -32.91 10.25
N LEU A 495 18.45 -32.08 11.24
CA LEU A 495 19.81 -31.92 11.73
C LEU A 495 20.24 -32.88 12.86
N GLU A 496 19.30 -33.57 13.51
CA GLU A 496 19.57 -34.60 14.52
C GLU A 496 20.18 -35.88 13.91
N ARG A 497 20.29 -35.97 12.59
CA ARG A 497 20.89 -37.12 11.90
C ARG A 497 22.42 -37.11 12.06
N VAL A 498 22.98 -38.26 12.38
CA VAL A 498 24.43 -38.51 12.37
C VAL A 498 24.76 -39.17 11.05
N GLU A 499 25.60 -38.53 10.23
CA GLU A 499 26.10 -39.11 8.99
C GLU A 499 27.37 -39.90 9.27
N GLU A 500 27.36 -41.19 8.95
CA GLU A 500 28.55 -42.05 9.06
C GLU A 500 29.15 -42.28 7.67
N ILE A 501 30.36 -41.75 7.46
CA ILE A 501 31.07 -41.86 6.18
C ILE A 501 32.22 -42.87 6.34
N PRO A 502 32.18 -44.03 5.65
CA PRO A 502 33.28 -44.98 5.65
C PRO A 502 34.57 -44.34 5.13
N SER A 503 35.69 -44.56 5.81
CA SER A 503 36.99 -43.98 5.47
C SER A 503 38.12 -44.93 5.86
N GLU A 504 38.69 -45.68 4.91
CA GLU A 504 39.87 -46.55 5.06
C GLU A 504 40.17 -47.06 6.50
N GLY A 505 39.44 -48.06 6.98
CA GLY A 505 39.64 -48.61 8.33
C GLY A 505 39.05 -47.77 9.46
N CYS A 506 38.24 -46.76 9.14
CA CYS A 506 37.60 -45.84 10.08
C CYS A 506 36.19 -45.48 9.62
N VAL A 507 35.41 -44.91 10.54
CA VAL A 507 34.15 -44.23 10.26
C VAL A 507 34.32 -42.77 10.66
N ASN A 508 34.04 -41.85 9.73
CA ASN A 508 33.95 -40.43 10.04
C ASN A 508 32.48 -40.11 10.36
N ARG A 509 32.19 -39.79 11.62
CA ARG A 509 30.85 -39.36 12.05
C ARG A 509 30.75 -37.85 11.91
N ARG A 510 29.78 -37.37 11.15
CA ARG A 510 29.43 -35.96 11.01
C ARG A 510 28.10 -35.69 11.70
N TYR A 511 28.08 -34.70 12.58
CA TYR A 511 26.88 -34.28 13.30
C TYR A 511 26.95 -32.80 13.65
N TYR A 512 25.78 -32.21 13.85
CA TYR A 512 25.66 -30.81 14.26
C TYR A 512 25.67 -30.69 15.79
N THR A 513 26.30 -29.64 16.30
CA THR A 513 26.34 -29.31 17.73
C THR A 513 25.96 -27.84 17.94
N VAL A 514 25.32 -27.53 19.08
CA VAL A 514 25.12 -26.16 19.54
C VAL A 514 26.22 -25.78 20.52
N ILE A 515 26.78 -24.59 20.32
CA ILE A 515 27.73 -23.97 21.25
C ILE A 515 26.92 -23.15 22.25
N HIS A 516 26.74 -23.66 23.46
CA HIS A 516 26.03 -23.01 24.56
C HIS A 516 27.00 -22.70 25.73
N GLU A 517 26.56 -21.89 26.70
CA GLU A 517 27.41 -21.45 27.82
C GLU A 517 27.95 -22.62 28.66
N ASP A 518 27.16 -23.69 28.78
CA ASP A 518 27.51 -24.94 29.48
C ASP A 518 28.38 -25.91 28.64
N GLY A 519 28.82 -25.50 27.45
CA GLY A 519 29.63 -26.29 26.53
C GLY A 519 28.92 -26.69 25.23
N GLU A 520 29.56 -27.57 24.46
CA GLU A 520 29.00 -28.08 23.21
C GLU A 520 28.00 -29.21 23.48
N ILE A 521 26.79 -29.08 22.94
CA ILE A 521 25.73 -30.09 23.04
C ILE A 521 25.37 -30.59 21.64
N PRO A 522 25.61 -31.88 21.32
CA PRO A 522 25.18 -32.45 20.05
C PRO A 522 23.67 -32.35 19.86
N LEU A 523 23.21 -31.98 18.66
CA LEU A 523 21.79 -31.74 18.39
C LEU A 523 20.92 -32.98 18.66
N TYR A 524 21.43 -34.18 18.36
CA TYR A 524 20.73 -35.45 18.60
C TYR A 524 20.50 -35.75 20.09
N GLU A 525 21.18 -35.04 21.01
CA GLU A 525 20.96 -35.15 22.47
C GLU A 525 20.26 -33.91 23.05
N LEU A 526 20.06 -32.86 22.26
CA LEU A 526 19.61 -31.55 22.76
C LEU A 526 18.24 -31.66 23.43
N LYS A 527 17.27 -32.33 22.79
CA LYS A 527 15.93 -32.54 23.35
C LYS A 527 15.95 -33.40 24.62
N THR A 528 16.87 -34.35 24.73
CA THR A 528 16.97 -35.24 25.90
C THR A 528 17.66 -34.56 27.08
N ARG A 529 18.73 -33.78 26.82
CA ARG A 529 19.46 -33.07 27.87
C ARG A 529 18.75 -31.80 28.34
N ARG A 530 17.97 -31.15 27.46
CA ARG A 530 17.34 -29.84 27.68
C ARG A 530 15.87 -29.82 27.23
N PRO A 531 15.00 -30.69 27.81
CA PRO A 531 13.64 -30.91 27.30
C PRO A 531 12.73 -29.68 27.38
N HIS A 532 13.00 -28.74 28.29
CA HIS A 532 12.15 -27.57 28.53
C HIS A 532 12.59 -26.31 27.78
N ASP A 533 13.85 -26.25 27.33
CA ASP A 533 14.52 -25.05 26.81
C ASP A 533 15.25 -25.28 25.47
N TYR A 534 15.26 -26.51 24.93
CA TYR A 534 15.98 -26.85 23.69
C TYR A 534 15.69 -25.88 22.52
N ALA A 535 14.44 -25.42 22.37
CA ALA A 535 14.04 -24.58 21.25
C ALA A 535 14.66 -23.18 21.35
N TYR A 536 14.76 -22.63 22.57
CA TYR A 536 15.42 -21.35 22.83
C TYR A 536 16.94 -21.49 22.70
N ILE A 537 17.52 -22.56 23.26
CA ILE A 537 18.94 -22.85 23.12
C ILE A 537 19.33 -22.95 21.64
N PHE A 538 18.57 -23.71 20.84
CA PHE A 538 18.82 -23.85 19.40
C PHE A 538 18.71 -22.51 18.67
N LYS A 539 17.69 -21.70 19.00
CA LYS A 539 17.47 -20.39 18.40
C LYS A 539 18.63 -19.43 18.67
N ASP A 540 19.11 -19.37 19.91
CA ASP A 540 20.06 -18.33 20.34
C ASP A 540 21.53 -18.77 20.22
N SER A 541 21.82 -20.07 20.18
CA SER A 541 23.19 -20.61 20.15
C SER A 541 23.75 -20.81 18.74
N LYS A 542 25.06 -20.69 18.53
CA LYS A 542 25.67 -21.00 17.22
C LYS A 542 25.65 -22.51 16.96
N VAL A 543 25.20 -22.92 15.77
CA VAL A 543 25.23 -24.32 15.32
C VAL A 543 26.46 -24.52 14.45
N VAL A 544 27.25 -25.56 14.73
CA VAL A 544 28.45 -25.91 13.95
C VAL A 544 28.44 -27.38 13.57
N LEU A 545 28.95 -27.69 12.38
CA LEU A 545 29.15 -29.06 11.93
C LEU A 545 30.46 -29.59 12.55
N ARG A 546 30.38 -30.76 13.20
CA ARG A 546 31.53 -31.48 13.75
C ARG A 546 31.75 -32.76 12.97
N SER A 547 33.01 -33.14 12.85
CA SER A 547 33.43 -34.42 12.28
C SER A 547 34.40 -35.09 13.23
N GLU A 548 34.09 -36.30 13.67
CA GLU A 548 35.00 -37.13 14.45
C GLU A 548 35.42 -38.36 13.64
N ARG A 549 36.71 -38.67 13.65
CA ARG A 549 37.27 -39.86 12.98
C ARG A 549 37.42 -40.96 14.02
N VAL A 550 36.70 -42.05 13.82
CA VAL A 550 36.70 -43.22 14.71
C VAL A 550 37.34 -44.40 13.97
N CYS A 551 38.57 -44.76 14.33
CA CYS A 551 39.34 -45.82 13.67
C CYS A 551 39.56 -47.02 14.60
N ASP A 552 39.69 -48.20 14.00
CA ASP A 552 40.23 -49.41 14.62
C ASP A 552 39.72 -49.65 16.05
N THR A 553 38.40 -49.67 16.20
CA THR A 553 37.70 -49.85 17.48
C THR A 553 36.51 -50.79 17.30
N PHE A 554 35.65 -50.89 18.31
CA PHE A 554 34.42 -51.67 18.24
C PHE A 554 33.26 -50.83 18.77
N GLU A 555 32.05 -51.19 18.36
CA GLU A 555 30.80 -50.61 18.83
C GLU A 555 30.01 -51.64 19.63
N LEU A 556 29.37 -51.18 20.70
CA LEU A 556 28.46 -51.98 21.51
C LEU A 556 27.05 -51.50 21.26
N GLU A 557 26.22 -52.32 20.63
CA GLU A 557 24.83 -52.02 20.36
C GLU A 557 23.93 -52.93 21.21
N LEU A 558 23.10 -52.34 22.06
CA LEU A 558 22.04 -53.05 22.75
C LEU A 558 20.81 -53.09 21.83
N MET A 559 20.33 -54.29 21.50
CA MET A 559 19.09 -54.44 20.71
C MET A 559 17.87 -53.82 21.40
N ARG A 560 17.93 -53.66 22.73
CA ARG A 560 16.97 -52.91 23.54
C ARG A 560 17.71 -52.10 24.59
N LYS A 561 17.46 -50.78 24.64
CA LYS A 561 18.05 -49.87 25.64
C LYS A 561 17.15 -49.67 26.87
N GLU A 562 15.89 -50.10 26.78
CA GLU A 562 14.91 -50.03 27.86
C GLU A 562 14.05 -51.30 27.89
N VAL A 563 13.80 -51.83 29.08
CA VAL A 563 12.94 -52.99 29.34
C VAL A 563 11.96 -52.66 30.45
N LEU A 564 10.67 -52.87 30.19
CA LEU A 564 9.59 -52.74 31.19
C LEU A 564 9.24 -54.13 31.71
N VAL A 565 9.22 -54.31 33.03
CA VAL A 565 8.83 -55.56 33.69
C VAL A 565 7.66 -55.31 34.65
N ASP A 566 6.60 -56.10 34.49
CA ASP A 566 5.37 -56.00 35.27
C ASP A 566 5.34 -57.11 36.35
N LEU A 567 5.23 -56.71 37.62
CA LEU A 567 5.16 -57.64 38.77
C LEU A 567 3.79 -58.34 38.92
N SER A 568 2.77 -57.93 38.16
CA SER A 568 1.40 -58.43 38.28
C SER A 568 1.03 -59.59 37.33
N GLY A 569 1.99 -60.06 36.51
CA GLY A 569 1.83 -61.17 35.56
C GLY A 569 2.76 -62.37 35.83
N GLU A 570 2.98 -63.24 34.83
CA GLU A 570 4.04 -64.26 34.87
C GLU A 570 5.38 -63.56 35.06
N PHE A 571 5.90 -63.59 36.29
CA PHE A 571 7.12 -62.89 36.67
C PHE A 571 8.32 -63.52 35.95
N PRO A 572 8.92 -62.84 34.95
CA PRO A 572 10.11 -63.37 34.32
C PRO A 572 11.25 -63.22 35.34
N ASN A 573 11.79 -64.34 35.79
CA ASN A 573 12.91 -64.35 36.75
C ASN A 573 14.18 -63.71 36.17
N GLN A 574 14.24 -63.50 34.85
CA GLN A 574 15.40 -62.97 34.12
C GLN A 574 14.99 -62.01 33.00
N VAL A 575 15.87 -61.04 32.71
CA VAL A 575 15.78 -60.10 31.59
C VAL A 575 16.93 -60.39 30.64
N ASP A 576 16.58 -60.76 29.40
CA ASP A 576 17.53 -61.10 28.36
C ASP A 576 17.68 -59.96 27.36
N VAL A 577 18.91 -59.49 27.14
CA VAL A 577 19.23 -58.42 26.20
C VAL A 577 20.34 -58.87 25.27
N ASN A 578 20.04 -58.92 23.96
CA ASN A 578 21.05 -59.16 22.94
C ASN A 578 21.96 -57.93 22.81
N VAL A 579 23.26 -58.17 22.90
CA VAL A 579 24.34 -57.21 22.74
C VAL A 579 25.09 -57.58 21.47
N LEU A 580 25.12 -56.67 20.52
CA LEU A 580 25.85 -56.85 19.28
C LEU A 580 27.16 -56.04 19.36
N VAL A 581 28.29 -56.74 19.28
CA VAL A 581 29.61 -56.13 19.28
C VAL A 581 30.09 -56.07 17.84
N LYS A 582 30.16 -54.87 17.26
CA LYS A 582 30.56 -54.66 15.86
C LYS A 582 31.99 -54.17 15.74
N ARG A 583 32.76 -54.65 14.78
CA ARG A 583 34.07 -54.09 14.42
C ARG A 583 33.91 -52.78 13.66
N ILE A 584 34.73 -51.81 14.00
CA ILE A 584 34.93 -50.58 13.24
C ILE A 584 36.35 -50.62 12.69
N GLY A 585 36.49 -50.72 11.36
CA GLY A 585 37.79 -50.68 10.71
C GLY A 585 38.52 -52.02 10.64
N ARG A 586 39.84 -52.01 10.88
CA ARG A 586 40.68 -53.23 10.91
C ARG A 586 40.77 -53.84 12.30
N PHE A 587 39.93 -53.39 13.24
CA PHE A 587 39.92 -53.87 14.60
C PHE A 587 39.73 -55.39 14.67
N SER A 588 40.74 -56.08 15.20
CA SER A 588 40.81 -57.53 15.29
C SER A 588 41.19 -58.02 16.69
N SER A 589 41.20 -57.13 17.67
CA SER A 589 41.53 -57.47 19.06
C SER A 589 40.32 -58.08 19.77
N GLU A 590 40.59 -58.90 20.79
CA GLU A 590 39.56 -59.47 21.64
C GLU A 590 38.87 -58.37 22.47
N VAL A 591 37.54 -58.32 22.40
CA VAL A 591 36.71 -57.47 23.27
C VAL A 591 36.18 -58.32 24.41
N ARG A 592 36.41 -57.89 25.63
CA ARG A 592 35.85 -58.48 26.85
C ARG A 592 34.68 -57.65 27.33
N LEU A 593 33.54 -58.29 27.52
CA LEU A 593 32.32 -57.67 28.03
C LEU A 593 32.28 -57.81 29.55
N ARG A 594 32.09 -56.68 30.23
CA ARG A 594 31.91 -56.56 31.66
C ARG A 594 30.54 -55.94 31.91
N VAL A 595 29.70 -56.66 32.62
CA VAL A 595 28.37 -56.18 33.01
C VAL A 595 28.36 -55.73 34.46
N SER A 596 27.48 -54.78 34.78
CA SER A 596 27.28 -54.30 36.13
C SER A 596 26.61 -55.33 37.03
N GLU A 597 25.71 -56.12 36.44
CA GLU A 597 24.94 -57.18 37.10
C GLU A 597 24.59 -58.25 36.06
N GLY A 598 24.31 -59.47 36.51
CA GLY A 598 23.99 -60.59 35.61
C GLY A 598 25.20 -61.27 34.97
N THR A 599 24.94 -62.08 33.94
CA THR A 599 25.95 -62.82 33.17
C THR A 599 25.81 -62.48 31.69
N VAL A 600 26.93 -62.42 30.97
CA VAL A 600 26.96 -62.19 29.52
C VAL A 600 27.70 -63.32 28.83
N GLU A 601 27.09 -63.94 27.82
CA GLU A 601 27.67 -65.05 27.08
C GLU A 601 27.57 -64.86 25.56
N PRO A 602 28.69 -64.96 24.81
CA PRO A 602 30.06 -65.07 25.30
C PRO A 602 30.56 -63.78 25.96
N ALA A 603 31.32 -63.91 27.05
CA ALA A 603 31.90 -62.78 27.77
C ALA A 603 33.10 -62.14 27.05
N SER A 604 33.64 -62.79 26.02
CA SER A 604 34.64 -62.21 25.13
C SER A 604 34.56 -62.78 23.73
N GLY A 605 35.07 -62.03 22.76
CA GLY A 605 35.14 -62.44 21.37
C GLY A 605 35.87 -61.42 20.51
N VAL A 606 36.19 -61.80 19.27
CA VAL A 606 36.68 -60.85 18.25
C VAL A 606 35.45 -60.35 17.48
N PRO A 607 35.12 -59.04 17.49
CA PRO A 607 33.97 -58.49 16.77
C PRO A 607 34.04 -58.84 15.27
N ASP A 608 32.98 -59.14 14.54
CA ASP A 608 31.57 -59.08 14.94
C ASP A 608 31.14 -60.32 15.71
N PHE A 609 30.56 -60.14 16.91
CA PHE A 609 29.90 -61.23 17.63
C PHE A 609 28.67 -60.72 18.39
N GLU A 610 27.74 -61.63 18.63
CA GLU A 610 26.57 -61.41 19.47
C GLU A 610 26.79 -62.03 20.84
N ALA A 611 26.36 -61.34 21.89
CA ALA A 611 26.35 -61.83 23.25
C ALA A 611 24.98 -61.62 23.90
N LEU A 612 24.54 -62.61 24.65
CA LEU A 612 23.31 -62.57 25.43
C LEU A 612 23.63 -62.08 26.83
N TRP A 613 23.10 -60.92 27.22
CA TRP A 613 23.19 -60.41 28.58
C TRP A 613 21.94 -60.79 29.37
N VAL A 614 22.11 -61.66 30.36
CA VAL A 614 21.05 -62.18 31.22
C VAL A 614 21.16 -61.52 32.60
N LEU A 615 20.15 -60.75 32.97
CA LEU A 615 20.01 -60.06 34.26
C LEU A 615 18.95 -60.76 35.11
N ARG A 616 19.10 -60.74 36.43
CA ARG A 616 17.98 -61.07 37.32
C ARG A 616 17.04 -59.88 37.39
N THR A 617 15.74 -60.14 37.21
CA THR A 617 14.73 -59.10 37.34
C THR A 617 14.71 -58.58 38.79
N PRO A 618 14.78 -57.26 39.02
CA PRO A 618 14.65 -56.70 40.37
C PRO A 618 13.30 -57.07 40.99
N SER A 619 13.33 -57.51 42.24
CA SER A 619 12.12 -57.92 42.97
C SER A 619 11.32 -56.75 43.54
N ALA A 620 11.89 -55.54 43.53
CA ALA A 620 11.23 -54.34 44.03
C ALA A 620 10.86 -53.39 42.87
N PRO A 621 9.81 -52.58 43.02
CA PRO A 621 9.39 -51.63 42.01
C PRO A 621 10.34 -50.44 41.98
N GLY A 622 10.70 -49.97 40.80
CA GLY A 622 11.65 -48.88 40.63
C GLY A 622 12.28 -48.83 39.25
N GLU A 623 13.06 -47.78 39.02
CA GLU A 623 13.92 -47.66 37.84
C GLU A 623 15.33 -48.13 38.21
N TYR A 624 15.79 -49.18 37.54
CA TYR A 624 17.10 -49.77 37.72
C TYR A 624 17.94 -49.49 36.48
N THR A 625 19.18 -49.07 36.70
CA THR A 625 20.10 -48.76 35.60
C THR A 625 21.29 -49.72 35.65
N TYR A 626 21.42 -50.52 34.62
CA TYR A 626 22.51 -51.46 34.43
C TYR A 626 23.42 -50.97 33.31
N PHE A 627 24.68 -51.40 33.33
CA PHE A 627 25.61 -51.09 32.25
C PHE A 627 26.37 -52.31 31.79
N ILE A 628 26.68 -52.32 30.50
CA ILE A 628 27.66 -53.22 29.90
C ILE A 628 28.81 -52.38 29.36
N GLU A 629 30.02 -52.84 29.62
CA GLU A 629 31.27 -52.22 29.23
C GLU A 629 32.10 -53.22 28.43
N GLY A 630 32.44 -52.87 27.21
CA GLY A 630 33.39 -53.61 26.39
C GLY A 630 34.79 -53.04 26.60
N LEU A 631 35.75 -53.93 26.81
CA LEU A 631 37.14 -53.63 27.10
C LEU A 631 38.02 -54.34 26.07
N SER A 632 38.93 -53.60 25.43
CA SER A 632 39.96 -54.18 24.57
C SER A 632 41.28 -53.45 24.82
N GLU A 633 42.38 -54.17 24.69
CA GLU A 633 43.72 -53.60 24.81
C GLU A 633 43.94 -52.51 23.74
N GLY A 634 44.47 -51.35 24.15
CA GLY A 634 44.77 -50.23 23.26
C GLY A 634 43.58 -49.37 22.81
N VAL A 635 42.35 -49.67 23.23
CA VAL A 635 41.13 -48.92 22.86
C VAL A 635 40.38 -48.48 24.11
N GLN A 636 39.78 -47.28 24.09
CA GLN A 636 38.99 -46.81 25.23
C GLN A 636 37.79 -47.73 25.49
N PRO A 637 37.44 -47.98 26.78
CA PRO A 637 36.25 -48.73 27.14
C PRO A 637 35.00 -48.14 26.49
N ARG A 638 34.16 -49.00 25.91
CA ARG A 638 32.86 -48.59 25.39
C ARG A 638 31.81 -49.03 26.40
N ARG A 639 30.93 -48.13 26.80
CA ARG A 639 29.87 -48.42 27.78
C ARG A 639 28.51 -48.14 27.18
N ASN A 640 27.57 -49.05 27.38
CA ASN A 640 26.17 -48.87 27.04
C ASN A 640 25.31 -49.12 28.29
N VAL A 641 24.16 -48.46 28.35
CA VAL A 641 23.30 -48.43 29.54
C VAL A 641 21.96 -49.05 29.21
N LEU A 642 21.52 -49.97 30.05
CA LEU A 642 20.19 -50.58 30.01
C LEU A 642 19.36 -50.01 31.17
N LYS A 643 18.18 -49.48 30.84
CA LYS A 643 17.19 -49.11 31.86
C LYS A 643 16.17 -50.22 32.00
N VAL A 644 16.01 -50.75 33.21
CA VAL A 644 14.97 -51.72 33.56
C VAL A 644 14.00 -51.05 34.50
N ARG A 645 12.75 -50.89 34.06
CA ARG A 645 11.69 -50.31 34.87
C ARG A 645 10.80 -51.43 35.39
N VAL A 646 10.83 -51.64 36.69
CA VAL A 646 9.97 -52.61 37.39
C VAL A 646 8.79 -51.85 37.98
N VAL A 647 7.58 -52.24 37.62
CA VAL A 647 6.35 -51.61 38.13
C VAL A 647 5.53 -52.63 38.91
N GLU A 648 5.16 -52.28 40.14
CA GLU A 648 4.06 -52.91 40.87
C GLU A 648 2.83 -52.08 40.59
N LYS A 649 1.83 -52.70 39.98
CA LYS A 649 0.57 -52.01 39.76
C LYS A 649 -0.19 -52.04 41.09
N ALA A 650 -0.31 -50.89 41.76
CA ALA A 650 -1.29 -50.73 42.84
C ALA A 650 -2.66 -51.14 42.30
N MET A 651 -3.36 -52.06 42.99
CA MET A 651 -4.73 -52.42 42.60
C MET A 651 -5.63 -51.22 42.91
N CYS A 652 -5.97 -50.47 41.87
CA CYS A 652 -6.94 -49.40 41.97
C CYS A 652 -8.33 -50.02 42.11
N SER A 653 -9.00 -49.73 43.21
CA SER A 653 -10.38 -50.16 43.44
C SER A 653 -11.26 -48.96 43.75
N ASP A 654 -12.54 -49.04 43.35
CA ASP A 654 -13.54 -48.02 43.65
C ASP A 654 -14.11 -48.18 45.07
N LYS A 655 -13.62 -49.15 45.85
CA LYS A 655 -14.03 -49.37 47.24
C LYS A 655 -13.23 -48.45 48.16
N THR A 656 -13.92 -47.84 49.11
CA THR A 656 -13.27 -47.03 50.14
C THR A 656 -12.27 -47.91 50.92
N PRO A 657 -10.99 -47.50 51.02
CA PRO A 657 -9.99 -48.24 51.79
C PRO A 657 -10.31 -48.20 53.29
N ALA A 658 -9.87 -49.22 54.04
CA ALA A 658 -10.03 -49.26 55.50
C ALA A 658 -9.05 -48.29 56.19
N VAL A 659 -9.30 -48.00 57.47
CA VAL A 659 -8.35 -47.25 58.32
C VAL A 659 -6.98 -47.93 58.29
N ASP A 660 -5.91 -47.14 58.31
CA ASP A 660 -4.49 -47.56 58.23
C ASP A 660 -4.04 -48.16 56.89
N THR A 661 -4.91 -48.19 55.87
CA THR A 661 -4.50 -48.60 54.50
C THR A 661 -3.55 -47.55 53.90
N VAL A 662 -2.47 -48.01 53.25
CA VAL A 662 -1.50 -47.12 52.57
C VAL A 662 -1.85 -46.99 51.09
N CYS A 663 -2.20 -45.78 50.68
CA CYS A 663 -2.55 -45.46 49.30
C CYS A 663 -1.41 -44.74 48.58
N ASP A 664 -1.05 -45.22 47.39
CA ASP A 664 -0.06 -44.59 46.52
C ASP A 664 -0.65 -43.40 45.78
N SER A 665 -1.90 -43.54 45.34
CA SER A 665 -2.63 -42.45 44.70
C SER A 665 -4.14 -42.62 44.78
N ILE A 666 -4.85 -41.51 44.62
CA ILE A 666 -6.29 -41.45 44.41
C ILE A 666 -6.53 -40.77 43.06
N VAL A 667 -7.31 -41.43 42.22
CA VAL A 667 -7.61 -40.98 40.86
C VAL A 667 -9.05 -40.51 40.80
N PHE A 668 -9.23 -39.24 40.45
CA PHE A 668 -10.51 -38.67 40.06
C PHE A 668 -10.67 -38.81 38.55
N SER A 669 -11.79 -39.36 38.11
CA SER A 669 -12.12 -39.48 36.69
C SER A 669 -13.49 -38.86 36.44
N GLY A 670 -13.61 -37.96 35.47
CA GLY A 670 -14.90 -37.41 35.03
C GLY A 670 -15.16 -35.95 35.40
N SER A 671 -16.32 -35.44 35.01
CA SER A 671 -16.64 -34.01 35.10
C SER A 671 -17.12 -33.65 36.50
N ILE A 672 -16.33 -32.86 37.24
CA ILE A 672 -16.61 -32.45 38.62
C ILE A 672 -16.76 -30.92 38.68
N PRO A 673 -17.94 -30.38 39.05
CA PRO A 673 -18.11 -28.95 39.27
C PRO A 673 -17.06 -28.39 40.25
N VAL A 674 -16.59 -27.16 40.03
CA VAL A 674 -15.49 -26.54 40.80
C VAL A 674 -15.73 -26.60 42.31
N ASP A 675 -16.98 -26.41 42.71
CA ASP A 675 -17.39 -26.37 44.12
C ASP A 675 -17.25 -27.74 44.78
N VAL A 676 -17.67 -28.78 44.05
CA VAL A 676 -17.54 -30.17 44.48
C VAL A 676 -16.06 -30.58 44.49
N LEU A 677 -15.26 -30.10 43.53
CA LEU A 677 -13.82 -30.36 43.47
C LEU A 677 -13.09 -29.72 44.66
N ILE A 678 -13.34 -28.46 44.98
CA ILE A 678 -12.72 -27.77 46.12
C ILE A 678 -13.04 -28.50 47.43
N GLU A 679 -14.30 -28.90 47.63
CA GLU A 679 -14.69 -29.70 48.80
C GLU A 679 -14.01 -31.07 48.80
N ALA A 680 -13.92 -31.73 47.64
CA ALA A 680 -13.27 -33.02 47.52
C ALA A 680 -11.79 -32.99 47.90
N LEU A 681 -11.06 -31.96 47.47
CA LEU A 681 -9.67 -31.73 47.85
C LEU A 681 -9.51 -31.52 49.36
N ARG A 682 -10.47 -30.83 50.01
CA ARG A 682 -10.47 -30.64 51.48
C ARG A 682 -10.76 -31.95 52.23
N SER A 683 -11.73 -32.73 51.76
CA SER A 683 -12.04 -34.04 52.35
C SER A 683 -10.84 -34.98 52.25
N LEU A 684 -10.16 -35.04 51.09
CA LEU A 684 -8.90 -35.78 50.95
C LEU A 684 -7.79 -35.27 51.86
N LYS A 685 -7.67 -33.95 52.02
CA LYS A 685 -6.66 -33.35 52.91
C LYS A 685 -6.83 -33.84 54.36
N LYS A 686 -8.07 -33.98 54.83
CA LYS A 686 -8.41 -34.46 56.16
C LYS A 686 -8.28 -35.98 56.31
N ALA A 687 -8.73 -36.72 55.30
CA ALA A 687 -8.98 -38.15 55.44
C ALA A 687 -7.73 -39.05 55.26
N VAL A 688 -6.68 -38.54 54.62
CA VAL A 688 -5.45 -39.30 54.36
C VAL A 688 -4.25 -38.52 54.89
N ARG A 689 -3.41 -39.11 55.73
CA ARG A 689 -2.15 -38.50 56.19
C ARG A 689 -1.02 -38.77 55.20
N GLY A 690 -0.20 -37.76 54.93
CA GLY A 690 0.93 -37.84 53.99
C GLY A 690 1.08 -36.57 53.16
N VAL A 691 2.24 -36.43 52.51
CA VAL A 691 2.52 -35.31 51.58
C VAL A 691 1.78 -35.58 50.28
N LYS A 692 0.81 -34.72 49.95
CA LYS A 692 -0.10 -34.92 48.81
C LYS A 692 0.29 -34.00 47.66
N ARG A 693 0.59 -34.60 46.52
CA ARG A 693 0.96 -33.86 45.31
C ARG A 693 0.11 -34.31 44.14
N VAL A 694 -0.08 -33.42 43.19
CA VAL A 694 -0.88 -33.65 42.00
C VAL A 694 0.08 -34.00 40.88
N ARG A 695 0.09 -35.27 40.45
CA ARG A 695 1.07 -35.74 39.45
C ARG A 695 0.78 -35.12 38.09
N LYS A 696 -0.50 -35.16 37.73
CA LYS A 696 -1.03 -34.59 36.52
C LYS A 696 -2.50 -34.27 36.72
N SER A 697 -2.88 -33.07 36.32
CA SER A 697 -4.26 -32.64 36.22
C SER A 697 -4.42 -31.74 35.02
N SER A 698 -5.48 -31.98 34.24
CA SER A 698 -6.00 -31.04 33.26
C SER A 698 -7.33 -30.53 33.78
N ILE A 699 -7.39 -29.24 34.06
CA ILE A 699 -8.58 -28.51 34.48
C ILE A 699 -9.05 -27.71 33.28
N LYS A 700 -10.14 -28.17 32.64
CA LYS A 700 -10.78 -27.41 31.56
C LYS A 700 -11.90 -26.57 32.14
N VAL A 701 -11.76 -25.26 32.08
CA VAL A 701 -12.79 -24.32 32.50
C VAL A 701 -13.71 -24.06 31.32
N LEU A 702 -14.98 -24.47 31.44
CA LEU A 702 -16.02 -24.20 30.45
C LEU A 702 -17.03 -23.21 31.04
N PRO A 703 -17.33 -22.08 30.39
CA PRO A 703 -18.46 -21.26 30.79
C PRO A 703 -19.78 -22.02 30.52
N TYR A 704 -20.65 -22.21 31.53
CA TYR A 704 -22.01 -22.70 31.29
C TYR A 704 -22.82 -21.64 30.53
N GLY A 705 -23.51 -22.05 29.47
CA GLY A 705 -24.66 -21.30 28.94
C GLY A 705 -24.52 -20.69 27.54
N GLU A 706 -23.35 -20.75 26.88
CA GLU A 706 -23.22 -20.32 25.48
C GLU A 706 -22.66 -21.44 24.61
N SER A 707 -23.31 -21.68 23.47
CA SER A 707 -22.96 -22.70 22.47
C SER A 707 -21.64 -22.43 21.73
N ASP A 708 -20.86 -21.45 22.16
CA ASP A 708 -19.66 -21.00 21.46
C ASP A 708 -18.40 -21.69 22.03
N LYS A 709 -17.78 -22.54 21.20
CA LYS A 709 -16.62 -23.38 21.55
C LYS A 709 -15.30 -22.59 21.70
N ARG A 710 -15.35 -21.27 21.86
CA ARG A 710 -14.23 -20.36 21.55
C ARG A 710 -13.36 -19.93 22.72
N SER A 711 -13.76 -20.20 23.96
CA SER A 711 -12.95 -19.85 25.14
C SER A 711 -12.79 -21.06 26.05
N LYS A 712 -11.81 -21.91 25.72
CA LYS A 712 -11.37 -23.00 26.61
C LYS A 712 -10.11 -22.55 27.32
N LEU A 713 -10.21 -22.31 28.62
CA LEU A 713 -9.02 -22.21 29.47
C LEU A 713 -8.71 -23.62 29.95
N GLU A 714 -7.59 -24.18 29.49
CA GLU A 714 -7.04 -25.42 30.02
C GLU A 714 -5.87 -25.07 30.94
N VAL A 715 -6.00 -25.43 32.21
CA VAL A 715 -4.94 -25.32 33.21
C VAL A 715 -4.36 -26.70 33.42
N VAL A 716 -3.11 -26.89 32.99
CA VAL A 716 -2.36 -28.12 33.23
C VAL A 716 -1.51 -27.90 34.47
N ALA A 717 -1.74 -28.71 35.50
CA ALA A 717 -0.96 -28.70 36.73
C ALA A 717 -0.26 -30.05 36.91
N GLU A 718 1.07 -30.00 37.00
CA GLU A 718 1.96 -31.15 37.19
C GLU A 718 2.91 -30.88 38.36
N ASP A 719 3.08 -31.87 39.24
CA ASP A 719 3.94 -31.85 40.43
C ASP A 719 3.66 -30.73 41.46
N ILE A 720 2.42 -30.24 41.55
CA ILE A 720 2.04 -29.20 42.52
C ILE A 720 1.49 -29.79 43.82
N LYS A 721 1.54 -29.03 44.93
CA LYS A 721 0.90 -29.47 46.19
C LYS A 721 -0.61 -29.43 46.03
N LEU A 722 -1.30 -30.32 46.74
CA LEU A 722 -2.78 -30.37 46.75
C LEU A 722 -3.40 -29.02 47.15
N GLU A 723 -2.74 -28.28 48.05
CA GLU A 723 -3.15 -26.96 48.54
C GLU A 723 -3.06 -25.88 47.46
N ASP A 724 -2.05 -25.94 46.61
CA ASP A 724 -1.87 -25.01 45.49
C ASP A 724 -2.95 -25.25 44.43
N LEU A 725 -3.29 -26.52 44.17
CA LEU A 725 -4.40 -26.87 43.27
C LEU A 725 -5.74 -26.34 43.82
N GLU A 726 -5.96 -26.46 45.13
CA GLU A 726 -7.15 -25.91 45.77
C GLU A 726 -7.21 -24.38 45.66
N ALA A 727 -6.08 -23.70 45.87
CA ALA A 727 -5.97 -22.25 45.73
C ALA A 727 -6.22 -21.79 44.27
N VAL A 728 -5.63 -22.47 43.30
CA VAL A 728 -5.86 -22.22 41.86
C VAL A 728 -7.33 -22.41 41.51
N SER A 729 -7.96 -23.49 41.99
CA SER A 729 -9.38 -23.76 41.75
C SER A 729 -10.30 -22.67 42.32
N ARG A 730 -9.98 -22.14 43.51
CA ARG A 730 -10.71 -21.01 44.11
C ARG A 730 -10.53 -19.72 43.30
N SER A 731 -9.31 -19.43 42.86
CA SER A 731 -9.02 -18.25 42.03
C SER A 731 -9.75 -18.32 40.69
N LEU A 732 -9.78 -19.50 40.05
CA LEU A 732 -10.55 -19.72 38.82
C LEU A 732 -12.06 -19.50 39.05
N LYS A 733 -12.62 -20.01 40.16
CA LYS A 733 -14.01 -19.72 40.54
C LYS A 733 -14.27 -18.22 40.72
N GLN A 734 -13.33 -17.49 41.33
CA GLN A 734 -13.48 -16.06 41.57
C GLN A 734 -13.44 -15.24 40.26
N VAL A 735 -12.56 -15.61 39.33
CA VAL A 735 -12.37 -14.91 38.06
C VAL A 735 -13.52 -15.19 37.08
N PHE A 736 -13.98 -16.44 36.99
CA PHE A 736 -14.98 -16.86 35.99
C PHE A 736 -16.41 -16.99 36.54
N GLY A 737 -16.61 -16.80 37.85
CA GLY A 737 -17.90 -16.92 38.52
C GLY A 737 -18.37 -18.36 38.73
N VAL A 738 -19.54 -18.52 39.38
CA VAL A 738 -20.16 -19.83 39.74
C VAL A 738 -20.69 -20.61 38.52
N VAL A 739 -20.60 -20.02 37.33
CA VAL A 739 -21.16 -20.54 36.08
C VAL A 739 -20.11 -21.39 35.33
N ALA A 740 -18.86 -21.44 35.76
CA ALA A 740 -17.85 -22.27 35.11
C ALA A 740 -17.88 -23.73 35.60
N GLY A 741 -17.97 -24.70 34.69
CA GLY A 741 -17.72 -26.11 34.98
C GLY A 741 -16.24 -26.42 34.77
N ILE A 742 -15.55 -26.92 35.81
CA ILE A 742 -14.24 -27.56 35.62
C ILE A 742 -14.50 -28.99 35.14
N MET A 743 -13.96 -29.36 33.98
CA MET A 743 -13.88 -30.76 33.60
C MET A 743 -12.48 -31.27 33.96
N CYS A 744 -12.42 -32.18 34.92
CA CYS A 744 -11.21 -32.94 35.22
C CYS A 744 -11.20 -34.21 34.35
N GLU A 745 -10.47 -34.21 33.24
CA GLU A 745 -10.37 -35.42 32.41
C GLU A 745 -9.71 -36.58 33.20
N SER A 746 -8.69 -36.25 33.99
CA SER A 746 -8.13 -37.11 35.03
C SER A 746 -7.35 -36.25 36.02
N LEU A 747 -7.66 -36.34 37.31
CA LEU A 747 -6.85 -35.74 38.38
C LEU A 747 -6.26 -36.88 39.21
N VAL A 748 -4.93 -36.97 39.22
CA VAL A 748 -4.21 -37.98 40.01
C VAL A 748 -3.52 -37.29 41.18
N VAL A 749 -4.01 -37.56 42.38
CA VAL A 749 -3.37 -37.15 43.64
C VAL A 749 -2.51 -38.31 44.10
N TYR A 750 -1.20 -38.14 44.14
CA TYR A 750 -0.28 -39.13 44.69
C TYR A 750 0.23 -38.69 46.05
N PHE A 751 0.63 -39.68 46.84
CA PHE A 751 1.14 -39.48 48.18
C PHE A 751 2.64 -39.78 48.18
N GLU A 752 3.45 -38.75 48.41
CA GLU A 752 4.90 -38.88 48.49
C GLU A 752 5.26 -39.69 49.74
N GLY A 753 5.79 -40.90 49.55
CA GLY A 753 6.05 -41.86 50.63
C GLY A 753 4.86 -42.73 51.05
N GLY A 754 3.71 -42.64 50.36
CA GLY A 754 2.48 -43.37 50.69
C GLY A 754 1.58 -42.62 51.67
N GLY A 755 0.27 -42.63 51.42
CA GLY A 755 -0.74 -41.91 52.21
C GLY A 755 -1.54 -42.86 53.10
N VAL A 756 -1.53 -42.64 54.41
CA VAL A 756 -2.25 -43.50 55.38
C VAL A 756 -3.67 -42.99 55.56
N VAL A 757 -4.68 -43.83 55.36
CA VAL A 757 -6.10 -43.49 55.56
C VAL A 757 -6.41 -43.38 57.05
N GLU A 758 -6.83 -42.20 57.51
CA GLU A 758 -7.15 -41.92 58.92
C GLU A 758 -8.66 -41.77 59.17
N ASP A 759 -9.43 -41.31 58.17
CA ASP A 759 -10.87 -41.05 58.31
C ASP A 759 -11.65 -41.66 57.13
N VAL A 760 -12.15 -42.87 57.33
CA VAL A 760 -12.92 -43.61 56.32
C VAL A 760 -14.29 -42.98 56.10
N GLU A 761 -14.91 -42.41 57.13
CA GLU A 761 -16.23 -41.77 57.02
C GLU A 761 -16.17 -40.54 56.09
N GLU A 762 -15.10 -39.74 56.20
CA GLU A 762 -14.86 -38.61 55.30
C GLU A 762 -14.61 -39.08 53.84
N LEU A 763 -13.94 -40.22 53.62
CA LEU A 763 -13.77 -40.81 52.27
C LEU A 763 -15.07 -41.38 51.70
N GLU A 764 -15.92 -41.99 52.52
CA GLU A 764 -17.25 -42.45 52.08
C GLU A 764 -18.17 -41.28 51.73
N ASN A 765 -18.15 -40.22 52.52
CA ASN A 765 -18.89 -38.99 52.24
C ASN A 765 -18.37 -38.30 50.97
N LEU A 766 -17.07 -38.38 50.72
CA LEU A 766 -16.45 -37.94 49.47
C LEU A 766 -16.95 -38.78 48.27
N ASN A 767 -16.95 -40.11 48.38
CA ASN A 767 -17.46 -41.01 47.34
C ASN A 767 -18.94 -40.73 47.01
N LYS A 768 -19.78 -40.49 48.02
CA LYS A 768 -21.20 -40.11 47.83
C LYS A 768 -21.35 -38.76 47.10
N ARG A 769 -20.51 -37.77 47.42
CA ARG A 769 -20.53 -36.46 46.76
C ARG A 769 -20.07 -36.52 45.30
N ILE A 770 -19.02 -37.29 45.03
CA ILE A 770 -18.47 -37.45 43.68
C ILE A 770 -19.40 -38.29 42.78
N SER A 771 -20.00 -39.36 43.31
CA SER A 771 -20.97 -40.20 42.57
C SER A 771 -22.27 -39.48 42.21
N GLY A 772 -22.62 -38.39 42.92
CA GLY A 772 -23.69 -37.47 42.51
C GLY A 772 -23.36 -36.62 41.28
N CYS A 773 -22.10 -36.63 40.83
CA CYS A 773 -21.60 -35.99 39.60
C CYS A 773 -21.29 -37.07 38.54
N LYS A 774 -21.02 -36.67 37.28
CA LYS A 774 -20.51 -37.58 36.23
C LYS A 774 -19.02 -37.91 36.46
N ALA A 775 -18.67 -38.36 37.66
CA ALA A 775 -17.31 -38.61 38.09
C ALA A 775 -17.20 -39.82 39.03
N SER A 776 -16.02 -40.44 39.08
CA SER A 776 -15.69 -41.58 39.92
C SER A 776 -14.33 -41.39 40.60
N LEU A 777 -14.15 -42.14 41.68
CA LEU A 777 -12.93 -42.19 42.49
C LEU A 777 -12.39 -43.61 42.50
N ALA A 778 -11.11 -43.76 42.17
CA ALA A 778 -10.38 -45.01 42.34
C ALA A 778 -9.25 -44.80 43.35
N TYR A 779 -9.18 -45.69 44.33
CA TYR A 779 -8.15 -45.71 45.36
C TYR A 779 -7.10 -46.75 44.97
N CYS A 780 -5.90 -46.29 44.63
CA CYS A 780 -4.78 -47.14 44.28
C CYS A 780 -3.93 -47.34 45.53
N CYS A 781 -4.25 -48.39 46.29
CA CYS A 781 -3.62 -48.67 47.56
C CYS A 781 -2.86 -49.99 47.56
N ARG A 782 -1.85 -50.07 48.42
CA ARG A 782 -1.09 -51.30 48.66
C ARG A 782 -1.86 -52.15 49.67
N GLY A 783 -2.03 -53.42 49.35
CA GLY A 783 -2.66 -54.41 50.24
C GLY A 783 -1.75 -54.80 51.39
#